data_AF-A0A368JEE1-F1
#
_entry.id   AF-A0A368JEE1-F1
#
_cell.length_a   1.000
_cell.length_b   1.000
_cell.length_c   1.000
_cell.angle_alpha   90.00
_cell.angle_beta   90.00
_cell.angle_gamma   90.00
#
_symmetry.space_group_name_H-M   'P 1'
#
loop_
_entity.id
_entity.type
_entity.pdbx_description
1 polymer ?
#
loop_
_entity_poly.entity_id
_entity_poly.type
_entity_poly.pdbx_seq_one_letter_code
_entity_poly.pdbx_strand_id
1 'polypeptide(L)'
;MGTCILKRWHKFWFTCGLFFYAVTVGYAQSDTLLQQANRQYTLKAYGRAIEIYTQLLADLPDKLTAEQRTTAQANLAHSYQLAGDLKKAERAYQELTTATELTGNHIESYLHYAQTLAANGKYSESQKQYDRYNKLKEKAVQAESSPFLDPATGVIGKKTPTRYRLEVLALNTSNAEFSPMYYRDGLVFVSGKKASAAIETAGKGGGGSYLDLFYVQDRQQLKATQLIKADGTVSKPVSIKTRKAQRSGGNSRSRASANDSRTIGGYDGGINISEGLRFSKTIQPFSRSLNSRYHEGPVTFFNDGYQVVFTRNNYDGRRVRQSTEGVTNLKLYTAVQQNGTWINIQELPFNSDDYSVGHPALSKDDRLLFFASDMPGGVGGTDLYVARNENGKWSKPVNLGKEINTKGNDLFPFIDERGNLYFASDGRKGLGGLDIYYAPLVNGAPVGPVEHLDAPINSDQDDFGMITDGNRKGGYFSTNRQKGNDDIFRFVRESSLYGCRNLTLRFYDEVTKQPIDSVLIDIKARGEGRKDRTVVTKKDGLVQLCLESNNDFIFRASKDSYVTSTVGFSTNSLTDDSPSRLEIALNQPPKIIDTVQYIPLPANDGWDIVDSQKAKVRGTVMSEKDRKPIEGVTVNLKNDCDGAIRQIVTGADGRYEFELTEGCDYTLSASKERYGTNTNRIKKLTPRATTKVLSADLNMLRVGDIVQLDNIYYDLDKWTIRSDASRELDKLVATMQKYPLLTVELRSHTDSRGDAVYNRYLSAQRANSVVSYLASKGISRKRMVAAGYGESVLLNNCTNEVNCTEAEHQRNRRTEFKVLSIK
;
A
#
# COMPACT_ATOMS: atom_id res chain seq x y z
N MET A 1 -44.41 -25.03 -68.27
CA MET A 1 -43.95 -23.78 -67.61
C MET A 1 -43.41 -23.98 -66.18
N GLY A 2 -43.18 -25.19 -65.67
CA GLY A 2 -42.85 -25.40 -64.24
C GLY A 2 -41.37 -25.56 -63.86
N THR A 3 -40.44 -25.74 -64.81
CA THR A 3 -39.07 -26.20 -64.49
C THR A 3 -37.98 -25.13 -64.62
N CYS A 4 -38.30 -23.92 -65.10
CA CYS A 4 -37.29 -22.87 -65.30
C CYS A 4 -37.15 -21.89 -64.10
N ILE A 5 -38.12 -21.87 -63.18
CA ILE A 5 -38.13 -20.92 -62.06
C ILE A 5 -37.33 -21.46 -60.86
N LEU A 6 -37.38 -22.76 -60.54
CA LEU A 6 -36.65 -23.31 -59.38
C LEU A 6 -35.11 -23.32 -59.54
N LYS A 7 -34.58 -23.50 -60.75
CA LYS A 7 -33.12 -23.53 -60.98
C LYS A 7 -32.46 -22.15 -60.84
N ARG A 8 -33.21 -21.06 -61.04
CA ARG A 8 -32.71 -19.69 -60.90
C ARG A 8 -32.65 -19.25 -59.43
N TRP A 9 -33.54 -19.78 -58.59
CA TRP A 9 -33.60 -19.49 -57.16
C TRP A 9 -32.54 -20.25 -56.35
N HIS A 10 -32.24 -21.51 -56.69
CA HIS A 10 -31.18 -22.25 -56.00
C HIS A 10 -29.78 -21.70 -56.28
N LYS A 11 -29.48 -21.27 -57.52
CA LYS A 11 -28.20 -20.62 -57.81
C LYS A 11 -28.03 -19.29 -57.06
N PHE A 12 -29.10 -18.49 -56.93
CA PHE A 12 -29.07 -17.21 -56.23
C PHE A 12 -28.84 -17.38 -54.71
N TRP A 13 -29.49 -18.35 -54.08
CA TRP A 13 -29.27 -18.67 -52.65
C TRP A 13 -27.92 -19.32 -52.38
N PHE A 14 -27.40 -20.15 -53.28
CA PHE A 14 -26.05 -20.72 -53.12
C PHE A 14 -24.96 -19.65 -53.29
N THR A 15 -25.12 -18.72 -54.24
CA THR A 15 -24.17 -17.59 -54.40
C THR A 15 -24.26 -16.59 -53.25
N CYS A 16 -25.46 -16.29 -52.73
CA CYS A 16 -25.60 -15.44 -51.54
C CYS A 16 -25.11 -16.14 -50.26
N GLY A 17 -25.31 -17.46 -50.13
CA GLY A 17 -24.82 -18.25 -48.99
C GLY A 17 -23.30 -18.37 -48.94
N LEU A 18 -22.64 -18.56 -50.09
CA LEU A 18 -21.17 -18.55 -50.19
C LEU A 18 -20.58 -17.16 -49.92
N PHE A 19 -21.27 -16.09 -50.32
CA PHE A 19 -20.84 -14.72 -50.01
C PHE A 19 -21.01 -14.40 -48.52
N PHE A 20 -22.11 -14.84 -47.89
CA PHE A 20 -22.32 -14.68 -46.44
C PHE A 20 -21.33 -15.51 -45.61
N TYR A 21 -20.97 -16.72 -46.06
CA TYR A 21 -20.01 -17.59 -45.36
C TYR A 21 -18.55 -17.12 -45.52
N ALA A 22 -18.17 -16.57 -46.67
CA ALA A 22 -16.84 -15.99 -46.87
C ALA A 22 -16.63 -14.70 -46.04
N VAL A 23 -17.69 -13.91 -45.87
CA VAL A 23 -17.66 -12.69 -45.04
C VAL A 23 -17.55 -13.05 -43.55
N THR A 24 -18.30 -14.04 -43.04
CA THR A 24 -18.26 -14.41 -41.61
C THR A 24 -16.94 -15.08 -41.18
N VAL A 25 -16.31 -15.89 -42.04
CA VAL A 25 -15.01 -16.50 -41.75
C VAL A 25 -13.88 -15.45 -41.75
N GLY A 26 -14.00 -14.40 -42.57
CA GLY A 26 -13.03 -13.30 -42.64
C GLY A 26 -12.97 -12.44 -41.36
N TYR A 27 -14.13 -12.16 -40.75
CA TYR A 27 -14.23 -11.40 -39.49
C TYR A 27 -13.77 -12.21 -38.27
N ALA A 28 -14.02 -13.53 -38.26
CA ALA A 28 -13.60 -14.39 -37.16
C ALA A 28 -12.06 -14.46 -37.03
N GLN A 29 -11.32 -14.46 -38.14
CA GLN A 29 -9.85 -14.45 -38.10
C GLN A 29 -9.25 -13.12 -37.60
N SER A 30 -9.80 -11.97 -38.00
CA SER A 30 -9.32 -10.65 -37.54
C SER A 30 -9.59 -10.42 -36.05
N ASP A 31 -10.75 -10.85 -35.54
CA ASP A 31 -11.05 -10.77 -34.11
C ASP A 31 -10.11 -11.65 -33.26
N THR A 32 -9.70 -12.83 -33.77
CA THR A 32 -8.72 -13.66 -33.08
C THR A 32 -7.32 -13.04 -33.04
N LEU A 33 -6.89 -12.35 -34.10
CA LEU A 33 -5.60 -11.64 -34.14
C LEU A 33 -5.60 -10.40 -33.23
N LEU A 34 -6.68 -9.61 -33.24
CA LEU A 34 -6.85 -8.47 -32.33
C LEU A 34 -6.85 -8.92 -30.85
N GLN A 35 -7.53 -10.03 -30.54
CA GLN A 35 -7.49 -10.62 -29.19
C GLN A 35 -6.09 -11.08 -28.80
N GLN A 36 -5.32 -11.66 -29.73
CA GLN A 36 -3.93 -12.02 -29.49
C GLN A 36 -3.06 -10.79 -29.22
N ALA A 37 -3.19 -9.72 -30.02
CA ALA A 37 -2.47 -8.46 -29.84
C ALA A 37 -2.79 -7.81 -28.48
N ASN A 38 -4.08 -7.70 -28.13
CA ASN A 38 -4.54 -7.20 -26.84
C ASN A 38 -4.01 -8.04 -25.66
N ARG A 39 -3.95 -9.37 -25.82
CA ARG A 39 -3.38 -10.28 -24.81
C ARG A 39 -1.89 -10.05 -24.61
N GLN A 40 -1.10 -9.92 -25.68
CA GLN A 40 0.34 -9.63 -25.56
C GLN A 40 0.59 -8.26 -24.93
N TYR A 41 -0.20 -7.26 -25.31
CA TYR A 41 -0.17 -5.93 -24.71
C TYR A 41 -0.47 -5.97 -23.20
N THR A 42 -1.51 -6.70 -22.79
CA THR A 42 -1.87 -6.88 -21.37
C THR A 42 -0.80 -7.63 -20.58
N LEU A 43 -0.12 -8.60 -21.21
CA LEU A 43 1.01 -9.33 -20.64
C LEU A 43 2.33 -8.52 -20.63
N LYS A 44 2.29 -7.24 -21.03
CA LYS A 44 3.45 -6.33 -21.13
C LYS A 44 4.54 -6.79 -22.11
N ALA A 45 4.19 -7.68 -23.03
CA ALA A 45 5.09 -8.15 -24.09
C ALA A 45 5.04 -7.18 -25.29
N TYR A 46 5.46 -5.93 -25.08
CA TYR A 46 5.24 -4.83 -26.04
C TYR A 46 5.88 -5.05 -27.40
N GLY A 47 7.05 -5.70 -27.47
CA GLY A 47 7.69 -6.04 -28.76
C GLY A 47 6.80 -6.92 -29.65
N ARG A 48 6.24 -8.00 -29.08
CA ARG A 48 5.30 -8.88 -29.79
C ARG A 48 3.96 -8.20 -30.07
N ALA A 49 3.49 -7.35 -29.15
CA ALA A 49 2.27 -6.58 -29.36
C ALA A 49 2.42 -5.63 -30.56
N ILE A 50 3.56 -4.94 -30.68
CA ILE A 50 3.89 -4.06 -31.80
C ILE A 50 3.85 -4.82 -33.13
N GLU A 51 4.50 -5.98 -33.21
CA GLU A 51 4.51 -6.82 -34.42
C GLU A 51 3.09 -7.17 -34.86
N ILE A 52 2.27 -7.68 -33.94
CA ILE A 52 0.91 -8.15 -34.26
C ILE A 52 -0.01 -6.97 -34.59
N TYR A 53 0.05 -5.84 -33.86
CA TYR A 53 -0.75 -4.66 -34.20
C TYR A 53 -0.35 -4.03 -35.54
N THR A 54 0.95 -3.99 -35.85
CA THR A 54 1.46 -3.47 -37.13
C THR A 54 0.96 -4.35 -38.27
N GLN A 55 1.05 -5.67 -38.12
CA GLN A 55 0.52 -6.62 -39.10
C GLN A 55 -1.00 -6.45 -39.28
N LEU A 56 -1.74 -6.36 -38.18
CA LEU A 56 -3.20 -6.21 -38.19
C LEU A 56 -3.66 -4.93 -38.92
N LEU A 57 -2.97 -3.82 -38.70
CA LEU A 57 -3.30 -2.52 -39.32
C LEU A 57 -2.84 -2.42 -40.78
N ALA A 58 -1.80 -3.15 -41.18
CA ALA A 58 -1.29 -3.15 -42.55
C ALA A 58 -2.04 -4.14 -43.47
N ASP A 59 -2.27 -5.37 -43.01
CA ASP A 59 -2.73 -6.48 -43.87
C ASP A 59 -4.26 -6.62 -43.90
N LEU A 60 -4.98 -6.14 -42.88
CA LEU A 60 -6.43 -6.32 -42.73
C LEU A 60 -7.18 -5.03 -42.35
N PRO A 61 -6.92 -3.87 -42.99
CA PRO A 61 -7.53 -2.60 -42.60
C PRO A 61 -9.08 -2.63 -42.70
N ASP A 62 -9.63 -3.24 -43.75
CA ASP A 62 -11.08 -3.24 -44.04
C ASP A 62 -11.91 -4.21 -43.18
N LYS A 63 -11.26 -5.04 -42.36
CA LYS A 63 -11.93 -6.05 -41.52
C LYS A 63 -12.15 -5.60 -40.07
N LEU A 64 -11.58 -4.47 -39.66
CA LEU A 64 -11.77 -3.89 -38.34
C LEU A 64 -12.91 -2.88 -38.34
N THR A 65 -13.71 -2.86 -37.27
CA THR A 65 -14.60 -1.71 -37.03
C THR A 65 -13.77 -0.45 -36.77
N ALA A 66 -14.37 0.73 -36.99
CA ALA A 66 -13.68 2.00 -36.76
C ALA A 66 -13.16 2.14 -35.31
N GLU A 67 -13.92 1.63 -34.33
CA GLU A 67 -13.54 1.60 -32.91
C GLU A 67 -12.38 0.62 -32.64
N GLN A 68 -12.45 -0.59 -33.19
CA GLN A 68 -11.37 -1.57 -33.08
C GLN A 68 -10.07 -1.06 -33.70
N ARG A 69 -10.17 -0.38 -34.85
CA ARG A 69 -9.01 0.23 -35.53
C ARG A 69 -8.40 1.35 -34.69
N THR A 70 -9.22 2.24 -34.13
CA THR A 70 -8.78 3.32 -33.23
C THR A 70 -8.11 2.76 -31.98
N THR A 71 -8.67 1.71 -31.39
CA THR A 71 -8.10 1.01 -30.22
C THR A 71 -6.76 0.37 -30.56
N ALA A 72 -6.67 -0.33 -31.69
CA ALA A 72 -5.43 -0.97 -32.14
C ALA A 72 -4.33 0.06 -32.41
N GLN A 73 -4.65 1.19 -33.04
CA GLN A 73 -3.72 2.29 -33.27
C GLN A 73 -3.25 2.95 -31.97
N ALA A 74 -4.16 3.20 -31.02
CA ALA A 74 -3.83 3.73 -29.71
C ALA A 74 -2.89 2.79 -28.92
N ASN A 75 -3.20 1.49 -28.89
CA ASN A 75 -2.39 0.48 -28.21
C ASN A 75 -1.03 0.29 -28.89
N LEU A 76 -0.96 0.39 -30.22
CA LEU A 76 0.31 0.36 -30.96
C LEU A 76 1.18 1.57 -30.62
N ALA A 77 0.63 2.77 -30.65
CA ALA A 77 1.34 4.00 -30.30
C ALA A 77 1.88 3.95 -28.85
N HIS A 78 1.05 3.47 -27.92
CA HIS A 78 1.47 3.31 -26.53
C HIS A 78 2.50 2.20 -26.35
N SER A 79 2.40 1.12 -27.10
CA SER A 79 3.42 0.06 -27.08
C SER A 79 4.78 0.58 -27.55
N TYR A 80 4.83 1.44 -28.57
CA TYR A 80 6.07 2.12 -28.98
C TYR A 80 6.62 3.03 -27.88
N GLN A 81 5.76 3.79 -27.21
CA GLN A 81 6.15 4.65 -26.08
C GLN A 81 6.75 3.82 -24.94
N LEU A 82 6.11 2.72 -24.55
CA LEU A 82 6.55 1.83 -23.47
C LEU A 82 7.79 1.00 -23.85
N ALA A 83 7.99 0.72 -25.13
CA ALA A 83 9.21 0.10 -25.66
C ALA A 83 10.38 1.09 -25.76
N GLY A 84 10.16 2.38 -25.51
CA GLY A 84 11.18 3.44 -25.57
C GLY A 84 11.48 3.97 -26.97
N ASP A 85 10.76 3.53 -28.01
CA ASP A 85 10.90 4.06 -29.38
C ASP A 85 10.02 5.32 -29.55
N LEU A 86 10.45 6.40 -28.88
CA LEU A 86 9.68 7.64 -28.77
C LEU A 86 9.44 8.33 -30.12
N LYS A 87 10.31 8.11 -31.11
CA LYS A 87 10.14 8.67 -32.47
C LYS A 87 9.01 7.98 -33.23
N LYS A 88 8.88 6.66 -33.12
CA LYS A 88 7.75 5.93 -33.71
C LYS A 88 6.47 6.16 -32.92
N ALA A 89 6.57 6.26 -31.60
CA ALA A 89 5.42 6.59 -30.74
C ALA A 89 4.82 7.95 -31.14
N GLU A 90 5.67 8.97 -31.35
CA GLU A 90 5.22 10.31 -31.77
C GLU A 90 4.46 10.24 -33.10
N ARG A 91 5.02 9.58 -34.12
CA ARG A 91 4.36 9.43 -35.42
C ARG A 91 3.04 8.70 -35.32
N ALA A 92 2.99 7.59 -34.56
CA ALA A 92 1.78 6.80 -34.38
C ALA A 92 0.68 7.59 -33.67
N TYR A 93 1.02 8.40 -32.65
CA TYR A 93 0.06 9.28 -32.01
C TYR A 93 -0.37 10.47 -32.88
N GLN A 94 0.55 11.01 -33.69
CA GLN A 94 0.22 12.05 -34.66
C GLN A 94 -0.79 11.53 -35.70
N GLU A 95 -0.54 10.35 -36.26
CA GLU A 95 -1.46 9.70 -37.20
C GLU A 95 -2.83 9.45 -36.56
N LEU A 96 -2.86 8.90 -35.34
CA LEU A 96 -4.09 8.64 -34.59
C LEU A 96 -4.93 9.90 -34.37
N THR A 97 -4.30 10.98 -33.91
CA THR A 97 -4.99 12.24 -33.56
C THR A 97 -5.35 13.10 -34.77
N THR A 98 -4.73 12.84 -35.92
CA THR A 98 -5.07 13.49 -37.20
C THR A 98 -6.22 12.75 -37.91
N ALA A 99 -6.26 11.42 -37.79
CA ALA A 99 -7.27 10.59 -38.46
C ALA A 99 -8.66 10.71 -37.84
N THR A 100 -8.75 10.75 -36.49
CA THR A 100 -10.03 10.76 -35.77
C THR A 100 -9.94 11.59 -34.49
N GLU A 101 -10.97 12.38 -34.17
CA GLU A 101 -11.05 13.02 -32.87
C GLU A 101 -11.40 11.99 -31.78
N LEU A 102 -10.47 11.78 -30.84
CA LEU A 102 -10.60 10.73 -29.83
C LEU A 102 -11.61 11.09 -28.73
N THR A 103 -12.50 10.16 -28.44
CA THR A 103 -13.56 10.29 -27.42
C THR A 103 -13.59 9.09 -26.46
N GLY A 104 -14.27 9.22 -25.32
CA GLY A 104 -14.41 8.14 -24.34
C GLY A 104 -13.07 7.60 -23.84
N ASN A 105 -12.90 6.28 -23.87
CA ASN A 105 -11.70 5.57 -23.39
C ASN A 105 -10.41 5.93 -24.18
N HIS A 106 -10.51 6.61 -25.32
CA HIS A 106 -9.36 7.00 -26.14
C HIS A 106 -8.85 8.42 -25.86
N ILE A 107 -9.55 9.20 -25.02
CA ILE A 107 -9.12 10.56 -24.64
C ILE A 107 -7.72 10.54 -24.01
N GLU A 108 -7.38 9.49 -23.25
CA GLU A 108 -6.05 9.31 -22.66
C GLU A 108 -4.91 9.23 -23.69
N SER A 109 -5.19 8.91 -24.95
CA SER A 109 -4.15 8.91 -25.98
C SER A 109 -3.66 10.32 -26.34
N TYR A 110 -4.45 11.37 -26.11
CA TYR A 110 -3.95 12.76 -26.21
C TYR A 110 -2.94 13.07 -25.10
N LEU A 111 -3.17 12.55 -23.88
CA LEU A 111 -2.22 12.65 -22.78
C LEU A 111 -0.92 11.92 -23.12
N HIS A 112 -1.01 10.68 -23.62
CA HIS A 112 0.17 9.91 -24.02
C HIS A 112 0.93 10.53 -25.21
N TYR A 113 0.21 11.12 -26.15
CA TYR A 113 0.82 11.87 -27.24
C TYR A 113 1.59 13.09 -26.72
N ALA A 114 0.96 13.87 -25.84
CA ALA A 114 1.59 15.01 -25.19
C ALA A 114 2.85 14.59 -24.43
N GLN A 115 2.77 13.51 -23.65
CA GLN A 115 3.92 12.94 -22.93
C GLN A 115 5.05 12.52 -23.88
N THR A 116 4.71 11.94 -25.02
CA THR A 116 5.68 11.52 -26.05
C THR A 116 6.34 12.73 -26.72
N LEU A 117 5.57 13.77 -27.05
CA LEU A 117 6.09 15.04 -27.58
C LEU A 117 7.02 15.73 -26.57
N ALA A 118 6.64 15.76 -25.29
CA ALA A 118 7.49 16.27 -24.21
C ALA A 118 8.77 15.45 -24.05
N ALA A 119 8.69 14.13 -24.16
CA ALA A 119 9.84 13.24 -24.11
C ALA A 119 10.80 13.45 -25.30
N ASN A 120 10.26 13.85 -26.46
CA ASN A 120 11.05 14.23 -27.65
C ASN A 120 11.47 15.71 -27.67
N GLY A 121 11.25 16.47 -26.58
CA GLY A 121 11.66 17.88 -26.45
C GLY A 121 10.75 18.89 -27.17
N LYS A 122 9.58 18.46 -27.67
CA LYS A 122 8.59 19.30 -28.37
C LYS A 122 7.54 19.86 -27.42
N TYR A 123 7.98 20.65 -26.44
CA TYR A 123 7.11 21.12 -25.34
C TYR A 123 5.94 22.01 -25.79
N SER A 124 6.12 22.85 -26.82
CA SER A 124 5.02 23.68 -27.36
C SER A 124 3.92 22.83 -28.01
N GLU A 125 4.29 21.79 -28.75
CA GLU A 125 3.33 20.85 -29.34
C GLU A 125 2.70 19.95 -28.28
N SER A 126 3.50 19.51 -27.30
CA SER A 126 3.03 18.79 -26.12
C SER A 126 1.95 19.57 -25.40
N GLN A 127 2.17 20.87 -25.13
CA GLN A 127 1.19 21.72 -24.45
C GLN A 127 -0.14 21.77 -25.21
N LYS A 128 -0.11 21.90 -26.55
CA LYS A 128 -1.34 21.89 -27.37
C LYS A 128 -2.15 20.59 -27.20
N GLN A 129 -1.46 19.44 -27.11
CA GLN A 129 -2.13 18.16 -26.89
C GLN A 129 -2.62 18.00 -25.46
N TYR A 130 -1.90 18.54 -24.46
CA TYR A 130 -2.37 18.63 -23.08
C TYR A 130 -3.62 19.49 -22.95
N ASP A 131 -3.65 20.67 -23.57
CA ASP A 131 -4.81 21.56 -23.57
C ASP A 131 -6.02 20.87 -24.23
N ARG A 132 -5.78 20.12 -25.31
CA ARG A 132 -6.81 19.34 -25.99
C ARG A 132 -7.33 18.20 -25.13
N TYR A 133 -6.45 17.46 -24.46
CA TYR A 133 -6.82 16.44 -23.48
C TYR A 133 -7.65 17.03 -22.35
N ASN A 134 -7.22 18.14 -21.74
CA ASN A 134 -7.93 18.80 -20.64
C ASN A 134 -9.31 19.28 -21.09
N LYS A 135 -9.42 19.95 -22.25
CA LYS A 135 -10.70 20.40 -22.81
C LYS A 135 -11.66 19.23 -23.08
N LEU A 136 -11.17 18.12 -23.63
CA LEU A 136 -11.99 16.95 -23.92
C LEU A 136 -12.35 16.18 -22.64
N LYS A 137 -11.46 16.13 -21.66
CA LYS A 137 -11.72 15.55 -20.34
C LYS A 137 -12.72 16.38 -19.56
N GLU A 138 -12.62 17.70 -19.55
CA GLU A 138 -13.62 18.60 -18.97
C GLU A 138 -14.97 18.43 -19.66
N LYS A 139 -14.99 18.33 -20.99
CA LYS A 139 -16.22 18.05 -21.76
C LYS A 139 -16.78 16.66 -21.48
N ALA A 140 -15.95 15.65 -21.30
CA ALA A 140 -16.36 14.29 -20.93
C ALA A 140 -16.89 14.25 -19.49
N VAL A 141 -16.24 14.96 -18.56
CA VAL A 141 -16.70 15.17 -17.19
C VAL A 141 -18.00 15.98 -17.16
N GLN A 142 -18.21 16.93 -18.07
CA GLN A 142 -19.46 17.69 -18.23
C GLN A 142 -20.59 16.86 -18.89
N ALA A 143 -20.25 15.93 -19.78
CA ALA A 143 -21.19 15.00 -20.40
C ALA A 143 -21.54 13.81 -19.47
N GLU A 144 -20.63 13.41 -18.59
CA GLU A 144 -20.84 12.45 -17.51
C GLU A 144 -21.35 13.12 -16.22
N SER A 145 -21.32 14.46 -16.13
CA SER A 145 -22.00 15.21 -15.09
C SER A 145 -23.50 15.28 -15.37
N SER A 146 -24.16 14.12 -15.24
CA SER A 146 -25.33 14.12 -14.37
C SER A 146 -24.79 14.47 -12.98
N PRO A 147 -25.21 15.60 -12.39
CA PRO A 147 -24.48 16.22 -11.30
C PRO A 147 -24.37 15.26 -10.11
N PHE A 148 -23.17 15.21 -9.54
CA PHE A 148 -22.97 14.78 -8.15
C PHE A 148 -23.59 15.85 -7.23
N LEU A 149 -24.91 15.93 -7.25
CA LEU A 149 -25.77 16.69 -6.35
C LEU A 149 -26.92 15.74 -5.99
N ASP A 150 -27.08 15.41 -4.71
CA ASP A 150 -28.42 15.11 -4.21
C ASP A 150 -29.20 16.43 -4.27
N PRO A 151 -30.22 16.57 -5.14
CA PRO A 151 -30.99 17.82 -5.28
C PRO A 151 -31.73 18.20 -3.99
N ALA A 152 -31.76 17.31 -3.00
CA ALA A 152 -32.49 17.54 -1.76
C ALA A 152 -31.61 17.95 -0.56
N THR A 153 -30.30 18.18 -0.72
CA THR A 153 -29.47 18.63 0.43
C THR A 153 -28.48 19.77 0.16
N GLY A 154 -28.06 20.07 -1.07
CA GLY A 154 -27.30 21.31 -1.35
C GLY A 154 -25.98 21.50 -0.57
N VAL A 155 -25.41 20.47 0.04
CA VAL A 155 -24.14 20.58 0.78
C VAL A 155 -22.97 20.23 -0.13
N ILE A 156 -22.20 21.26 -0.52
CA ILE A 156 -20.81 21.09 -0.93
C ILE A 156 -20.09 20.51 0.29
N GLY A 157 -19.65 19.24 0.21
CA GLY A 157 -18.84 18.65 1.27
C GLY A 157 -17.57 19.50 1.44
N LYS A 158 -17.46 20.25 2.54
CA LYS A 158 -16.23 20.95 2.93
C LYS A 158 -15.08 19.93 2.91
N LYS A 159 -14.02 20.20 2.15
CA LYS A 159 -12.75 19.45 2.26
C LYS A 159 -12.35 19.52 3.73
N THR A 160 -12.30 18.38 4.41
CA THR A 160 -11.78 18.34 5.78
C THR A 160 -10.30 18.74 5.73
N PRO A 161 -9.87 19.74 6.52
CA PRO A 161 -8.49 20.20 6.49
C PRO A 161 -7.55 19.07 6.91
N THR A 162 -6.43 18.91 6.19
CA THR A 162 -5.44 17.89 6.51
C THR A 162 -4.74 18.25 7.81
N ARG A 163 -4.78 17.36 8.80
CA ARG A 163 -4.21 17.61 10.12
C ARG A 163 -2.78 17.12 10.18
N TYR A 164 -1.86 18.02 10.50
CA TYR A 164 -0.46 17.72 10.76
C TYR A 164 -0.11 18.05 12.21
N ARG A 165 0.81 17.26 12.77
CA ARG A 165 1.51 17.57 14.00
C ARG A 165 2.96 17.89 13.66
N LEU A 166 3.46 19.00 14.19
CA LEU A 166 4.85 19.41 14.02
C LEU A 166 5.65 19.08 15.27
N GLU A 167 6.93 18.84 15.06
CA GLU A 167 7.92 18.56 16.08
C GLU A 167 9.10 19.50 15.89
N VAL A 168 9.34 20.35 16.88
CA VAL A 168 10.53 21.21 16.92
C VAL A 168 11.71 20.35 17.32
N LEU A 169 12.77 20.35 16.55
CA LEU A 169 13.87 19.41 16.73
C LEU A 169 14.95 19.96 17.66
N ALA A 170 15.56 19.08 18.46
CA ALA A 170 16.70 19.42 19.32
C ALA A 170 17.99 19.74 18.54
N LEU A 171 17.96 19.57 17.21
CA LEU A 171 19.07 19.92 16.32
C LEU A 171 19.20 21.42 16.12
N ASN A 172 18.09 22.15 16.23
CA ASN A 172 18.05 23.59 16.00
C ASN A 172 18.87 24.31 17.07
N THR A 173 19.66 25.28 16.64
CA THR A 173 20.62 26.02 17.45
C THR A 173 20.25 27.52 17.49
N SER A 174 21.19 28.37 17.90
CA SER A 174 21.04 29.82 17.75
C SER A 174 21.35 30.32 16.33
N ASN A 175 21.87 29.45 15.47
CA ASN A 175 22.13 29.73 14.07
C ASN A 175 20.86 29.46 13.23
N ALA A 176 20.94 29.72 11.93
CA ALA A 176 19.94 29.23 10.99
C ALA A 176 20.27 27.77 10.65
N GLU A 177 19.28 26.88 10.66
CA GLU A 177 19.32 25.53 10.14
C GLU A 177 18.19 25.34 9.12
N PHE A 178 18.52 25.06 7.86
CA PHE A 178 17.52 25.00 6.81
C PHE A 178 17.87 24.06 5.65
N SER A 179 16.91 23.90 4.73
CA SER A 179 16.99 23.04 3.55
C SER A 179 17.41 21.60 3.86
N PRO A 180 16.60 20.87 4.66
CA PRO A 180 16.87 19.46 4.93
C PRO A 180 16.88 18.63 3.64
N MET A 181 17.78 17.65 3.55
CA MET A 181 17.83 16.67 2.48
C MET A 181 18.16 15.28 3.03
N TYR A 182 17.43 14.26 2.59
CA TYR A 182 17.76 12.86 2.88
C TYR A 182 19.10 12.46 2.26
N TYR A 183 19.94 11.84 3.08
CA TYR A 183 21.16 11.18 2.62
C TYR A 183 21.33 9.88 3.39
N ARG A 184 21.11 8.74 2.70
CA ARG A 184 21.03 7.41 3.33
C ARG A 184 19.99 7.42 4.48
N ASP A 185 20.34 6.86 5.64
CA ASP A 185 19.50 6.86 6.84
C ASP A 185 19.53 8.20 7.62
N GLY A 186 20.35 9.15 7.17
CA GLY A 186 20.61 10.41 7.84
C GLY A 186 19.89 11.61 7.24
N LEU A 187 20.28 12.80 7.70
CA LEU A 187 19.76 14.10 7.25
C LEU A 187 20.93 15.05 7.05
N VAL A 188 21.05 15.60 5.84
CA VAL A 188 21.97 16.71 5.52
C VAL A 188 21.17 18.01 5.54
N PHE A 189 21.77 19.09 6.03
CA PHE A 189 21.14 20.40 6.08
C PHE A 189 22.19 21.51 6.07
N VAL A 190 21.75 22.75 5.84
CA VAL A 190 22.60 23.94 5.81
C VAL A 190 22.56 24.62 7.19
N SER A 191 23.70 25.12 7.69
CA SER A 191 23.74 25.97 8.89
C SER A 191 24.73 27.14 8.80
N GLY A 192 24.40 28.29 9.42
CA GLY A 192 25.26 29.49 9.49
C GLY A 192 24.76 30.57 10.47
N LYS A 193 25.62 31.50 10.91
CA LYS A 193 25.26 32.50 11.94
C LYS A 193 24.44 33.68 11.34
N LYS A 194 23.17 33.86 11.80
CA LYS A 194 22.19 34.97 11.54
C LYS A 194 21.96 35.34 10.05
N ALA A 195 20.79 35.63 9.50
CA ALA A 195 19.36 35.30 9.67
C ALA A 195 18.73 35.56 8.26
N SER A 196 17.70 34.81 7.85
CA SER A 196 17.04 34.80 6.52
C SER A 196 17.95 34.50 5.33
N ALA A 197 18.67 33.37 5.38
CA ALA A 197 19.51 32.94 4.26
C ALA A 197 18.69 32.50 3.03
N ALA A 198 17.37 32.35 3.17
CA ALA A 198 16.46 31.95 2.11
C ALA A 198 16.38 32.95 0.93
N ILE A 199 16.81 34.21 1.12
CA ILE A 199 16.59 35.31 0.17
C ILE A 199 17.88 36.06 -0.24
N GLU A 200 19.07 35.69 0.26
CA GLU A 200 20.32 36.28 -0.28
C GLU A 200 20.74 35.59 -1.59
N THR A 201 20.08 35.96 -2.69
CA THR A 201 20.44 35.56 -4.07
C THR A 201 21.58 36.39 -4.65
N ALA A 202 21.97 37.49 -3.98
CA ALA A 202 22.98 38.43 -4.42
C ALA A 202 23.58 39.20 -3.22
N GLY A 203 24.90 39.09 -3.01
CA GLY A 203 25.60 39.81 -1.94
C GLY A 203 26.99 40.31 -2.36
N LYS A 204 27.38 41.51 -1.91
CA LYS A 204 28.76 42.01 -1.94
C LYS A 204 29.54 41.27 -0.86
N GLY A 205 30.00 40.05 -1.15
CA GLY A 205 30.58 39.08 -0.22
C GLY A 205 31.64 39.62 0.76
N GLY A 206 31.19 40.28 1.82
CA GLY A 206 32.01 41.02 2.76
C GLY A 206 31.37 41.08 4.13
N GLY A 207 31.51 39.98 4.89
CA GLY A 207 31.46 39.98 6.36
C GLY A 207 30.25 39.27 6.98
N GLY A 208 30.48 38.08 7.55
CA GLY A 208 29.81 37.75 8.81
C GLY A 208 29.47 36.30 9.15
N SER A 209 29.33 35.34 8.22
CA SER A 209 29.36 33.88 8.46
C SER A 209 28.91 33.12 7.22
N TYR A 210 29.75 32.23 6.71
CA TYR A 210 29.43 31.40 5.56
C TYR A 210 28.52 30.23 5.95
N LEU A 211 27.73 29.75 4.98
CA LEU A 211 26.82 28.62 5.13
C LEU A 211 27.58 27.32 4.89
N ASP A 212 27.43 26.36 5.80
CA ASP A 212 28.10 25.06 5.75
C ASP A 212 27.08 23.93 5.68
N LEU A 213 27.44 22.81 5.03
CA LEU A 213 26.66 21.58 5.11
C LEU A 213 26.97 20.82 6.40
N PHE A 214 25.93 20.40 7.11
CA PHE A 214 25.97 19.54 8.29
C PHE A 214 25.20 18.25 8.06
N TYR A 215 25.51 17.24 8.88
CA TYR A 215 24.95 15.90 8.74
C TYR A 215 24.68 15.25 10.09
N VAL A 216 23.53 14.58 10.17
CA VAL A 216 23.18 13.62 11.21
C VAL A 216 23.04 12.25 10.58
N GLN A 217 23.78 11.27 11.12
CA GLN A 217 23.87 9.93 10.52
C GLN A 217 22.57 9.13 10.61
N ASP A 218 21.83 9.28 11.69
CA ASP A 218 20.62 8.52 11.96
C ASP A 218 19.49 9.45 12.41
N ARG A 219 18.47 9.55 11.58
CA ARG A 219 17.29 10.39 11.84
C ARG A 219 16.50 9.95 13.08
N GLN A 220 16.62 8.71 13.54
CA GLN A 220 15.94 8.25 14.77
C GLN A 220 16.50 8.91 16.03
N GLN A 221 17.72 9.44 15.97
CA GLN A 221 18.35 10.16 17.08
C GLN A 221 17.83 11.59 17.22
N LEU A 222 17.09 12.10 16.23
CA LEU A 222 16.50 13.44 16.26
C LEU A 222 15.31 13.48 17.22
N LYS A 223 15.57 14.03 18.40
CA LYS A 223 14.57 14.23 19.45
C LYS A 223 13.79 15.51 19.23
N ALA A 224 12.49 15.46 19.49
CA ALA A 224 11.66 16.64 19.59
C ALA A 224 11.89 17.36 20.93
N THR A 225 11.94 18.68 20.92
CA THR A 225 11.94 19.53 22.12
C THR A 225 10.53 20.04 22.44
N GLN A 226 9.71 20.24 21.40
CA GLN A 226 8.33 20.71 21.49
C GLN A 226 7.47 20.03 20.42
N LEU A 227 6.19 19.88 20.70
CA LEU A 227 5.18 19.34 19.80
C LEU A 227 4.11 20.41 19.56
N ILE A 228 3.82 20.72 18.30
CA ILE A 228 2.74 21.62 17.89
C ILE A 228 1.67 20.76 17.23
N LYS A 229 0.48 20.72 17.82
CA LYS A 229 -0.64 19.93 17.28
C LYS A 229 -1.32 20.67 16.13
N ALA A 230 -2.20 19.96 15.42
CA ALA A 230 -2.95 20.51 14.29
C ALA A 230 -3.87 21.70 14.66
N ASP A 231 -4.24 21.83 15.94
CA ASP A 231 -5.01 22.97 16.47
C ASP A 231 -4.12 24.15 16.92
N GLY A 232 -2.80 24.06 16.67
CA GLY A 232 -1.82 25.06 17.08
C GLY A 232 -1.36 24.93 18.54
N THR A 233 -1.91 24.00 19.32
CA THR A 233 -1.52 23.86 20.74
C THR A 233 -0.10 23.29 20.87
N VAL A 234 0.69 23.90 21.75
CA VAL A 234 2.08 23.51 22.01
C VAL A 234 2.15 22.65 23.27
N SER A 235 2.87 21.53 23.20
CA SER A 235 3.10 20.63 24.32
C SER A 235 4.54 20.12 24.37
N LYS A 236 5.00 19.70 25.56
CA LYS A 236 6.32 19.06 25.70
C LYS A 236 6.21 17.56 25.40
N PRO A 237 7.21 16.95 24.74
CA PRO A 237 7.25 15.52 24.56
C PRO A 237 7.43 14.80 25.91
N VAL A 238 6.68 13.72 26.12
CA VAL A 238 6.67 12.96 27.38
C VAL A 238 8.03 12.28 27.60
N SER A 239 8.76 12.64 28.67
CA SER A 239 10.01 11.98 29.05
C SER A 239 9.75 10.75 29.92
N ILE A 240 10.04 9.55 29.43
CA ILE A 240 10.02 8.34 30.26
C ILE A 240 11.34 8.30 31.06
N LYS A 241 11.30 8.58 32.37
CA LYS A 241 12.49 8.50 33.25
C LYS A 241 12.65 7.08 33.78
N THR A 242 13.63 6.33 33.30
CA THR A 242 14.08 5.07 33.92
C THR A 242 14.91 5.38 35.16
N ARG A 243 14.45 4.96 36.36
CA ARG A 243 15.21 5.10 37.62
C ARG A 243 16.38 4.12 37.63
N LYS A 244 17.61 4.61 37.83
CA LYS A 244 18.82 3.79 38.06
C LYS A 244 18.76 3.11 39.43
N ALA A 245 18.78 1.78 39.47
CA ALA A 245 18.94 1.01 40.70
C ALA A 245 20.42 0.99 41.14
N GLN A 246 20.64 1.25 42.43
CA GLN A 246 21.94 1.19 43.12
C GLN A 246 22.47 -0.25 43.13
N ARG A 247 23.73 -0.44 42.75
CA ARG A 247 24.46 -1.71 42.91
C ARG A 247 24.95 -1.83 44.36
N SER A 248 24.54 -2.90 45.05
CA SER A 248 25.23 -3.46 46.21
C SER A 248 25.76 -4.85 45.81
N GLY A 249 27.01 -5.13 46.19
CA GLY A 249 27.84 -6.20 45.64
C GLY A 249 27.56 -7.62 46.13
N GLY A 250 28.27 -8.58 45.53
CA GLY A 250 28.27 -9.98 45.95
C GLY A 250 28.89 -10.91 44.91
N ASN A 251 30.14 -11.29 45.12
CA ASN A 251 31.03 -12.07 44.27
C ASN A 251 30.53 -13.47 43.86
N SER A 252 30.78 -13.86 42.60
CA SER A 252 31.53 -15.08 42.26
C SER A 252 31.88 -15.09 40.76
N ARG A 253 33.17 -14.95 40.45
CA ARG A 253 33.72 -15.23 39.11
C ARG A 253 34.17 -16.69 39.11
N SER A 254 33.55 -17.52 38.27
CA SER A 254 34.20 -18.70 37.72
C SER A 254 35.00 -18.30 36.46
N ARG A 255 36.24 -18.81 36.38
CA ARG A 255 37.24 -18.57 35.33
C ARG A 255 36.74 -19.01 33.94
N ALA A 256 37.14 -18.27 32.91
CA ALA A 256 36.99 -18.63 31.51
C ALA A 256 37.76 -19.93 31.18
N SER A 257 37.13 -20.83 30.41
CA SER A 257 37.74 -22.02 29.84
C SER A 257 37.86 -21.92 28.32
N ALA A 258 38.72 -22.77 27.75
CA ALA A 258 39.34 -22.75 26.42
C ALA A 258 38.42 -22.92 25.18
N ASN A 259 37.17 -22.46 25.26
CA ASN A 259 36.24 -22.30 24.15
C ASN A 259 36.06 -20.82 23.74
N ASP A 260 36.80 -19.92 24.38
CA ASP A 260 37.03 -18.57 23.89
C ASP A 260 38.09 -18.58 22.76
N SER A 261 37.67 -18.89 21.53
CA SER A 261 38.42 -18.50 20.33
C SER A 261 37.50 -18.02 19.20
N ARG A 262 37.97 -16.94 18.58
CA ARG A 262 37.29 -16.05 17.65
C ARG A 262 37.03 -16.70 16.29
N THR A 263 35.79 -16.58 15.81
CA THR A 263 35.47 -16.63 14.37
C THR A 263 34.42 -15.55 14.04
N ILE A 264 34.93 -14.51 13.39
CA ILE A 264 34.36 -13.68 12.32
C ILE A 264 32.88 -13.28 12.47
N GLY A 265 32.67 -12.03 12.87
CA GLY A 265 31.36 -11.36 12.82
C GLY A 265 30.88 -11.21 11.38
N GLY A 266 29.85 -11.98 11.03
CA GLY A 266 28.91 -11.62 9.98
C GLY A 266 27.97 -10.53 10.48
N TYR A 267 27.68 -9.58 9.59
CA TYR A 267 26.77 -8.46 9.73
C TYR A 267 25.48 -8.81 10.48
N ASP A 268 25.38 -8.33 11.72
CA ASP A 268 24.20 -7.68 12.31
C ASP A 268 24.46 -7.55 13.81
N GLY A 269 24.84 -6.35 14.22
CA GLY A 269 25.25 -6.07 15.59
C GLY A 269 24.91 -4.66 16.00
N GLY A 270 23.67 -4.46 16.45
CA GLY A 270 23.41 -3.44 17.45
C GLY A 270 24.30 -3.71 18.66
N ILE A 271 25.09 -2.72 19.05
CA ILE A 271 25.80 -2.74 20.32
C ILE A 271 24.96 -1.96 21.32
N ASN A 272 24.54 -2.64 22.37
CA ASN A 272 24.12 -2.01 23.61
C ASN A 272 25.30 -2.13 24.59
N ILE A 273 25.91 -1.01 24.96
CA ILE A 273 26.79 -0.94 26.14
C ILE A 273 26.32 0.26 26.98
N SER A 274 25.54 -0.05 27.99
CA SER A 274 25.37 0.78 29.16
C SER A 274 26.73 0.94 29.86
N GLU A 275 27.30 2.14 29.74
CA GLU A 275 28.10 2.89 30.70
C GLU A 275 29.30 3.59 30.05
N GLY A 276 29.25 4.92 30.04
CA GLY A 276 30.44 5.70 30.33
C GLY A 276 31.21 6.30 29.16
N LEU A 277 30.56 6.92 28.18
CA LEU A 277 31.18 8.02 27.43
C LEU A 277 30.15 9.12 27.20
N ARG A 278 30.45 10.31 27.74
CA ARG A 278 29.72 11.54 27.51
C ARG A 278 29.83 11.92 26.02
N PHE A 279 28.89 11.48 25.18
CA PHE A 279 28.80 11.96 23.79
C PHE A 279 27.77 13.08 23.68
N SER A 280 28.24 14.28 24.02
CA SER A 280 27.66 15.52 23.51
C SER A 280 28.23 15.76 22.10
N LYS A 281 27.44 15.47 21.06
CA LYS A 281 27.47 15.94 19.64
C LYS A 281 27.26 14.81 18.62
N THR A 282 26.02 14.64 18.17
CA THR A 282 25.58 13.77 17.05
C THR A 282 25.50 14.49 15.69
N ILE A 283 25.78 15.80 15.66
CA ILE A 283 25.79 16.64 14.45
C ILE A 283 27.24 16.97 14.10
N GLN A 284 27.62 16.77 12.84
CA GLN A 284 28.97 17.05 12.34
C GLN A 284 28.92 17.75 10.98
N PRO A 285 29.96 18.51 10.58
CA PRO A 285 30.09 18.99 9.22
C PRO A 285 30.01 17.83 8.22
N PHE A 286 29.26 18.00 7.12
CA PHE A 286 28.97 16.94 6.17
C PHE A 286 30.24 16.42 5.48
N SER A 287 31.07 17.33 4.97
CA SER A 287 32.36 16.98 4.39
C SER A 287 33.33 18.15 4.41
N ARG A 288 34.56 17.90 4.85
CA ARG A 288 35.67 18.88 4.75
C ARG A 288 36.09 19.15 3.31
N SER A 289 35.75 18.29 2.36
CA SER A 289 36.08 18.48 0.94
C SER A 289 34.99 19.20 0.14
N LEU A 290 33.74 19.21 0.64
CA LEU A 290 32.65 19.99 0.03
C LEU A 290 32.47 21.35 0.69
N ASN A 291 32.56 21.42 2.01
CA ASN A 291 32.52 22.70 2.70
C ASN A 291 33.76 23.50 2.35
N SER A 292 33.57 24.75 1.96
CA SER A 292 34.63 25.68 1.61
C SER A 292 34.62 26.87 2.58
N ARG A 293 35.38 27.90 2.24
CA ARG A 293 35.33 29.17 2.99
C ARG A 293 34.20 30.09 2.51
N TYR A 294 33.32 29.64 1.64
CA TYR A 294 32.20 30.39 1.05
C TYR A 294 30.89 29.65 1.30
N HIS A 295 29.75 30.23 0.91
CA HIS A 295 28.46 29.61 1.13
C HIS A 295 28.31 28.30 0.34
N GLU A 296 28.10 27.21 1.06
CA GLU A 296 27.49 25.98 0.56
C GLU A 296 26.02 25.97 0.93
N GLY A 297 25.18 25.75 -0.06
CA GLY A 297 23.74 25.85 0.07
C GLY A 297 23.04 24.51 -0.14
N PRO A 298 21.73 24.57 -0.41
CA PRO A 298 20.89 23.40 -0.65
C PRO A 298 21.51 22.38 -1.60
N VAL A 299 21.23 21.12 -1.30
CA VAL A 299 21.89 19.94 -1.88
C VAL A 299 20.86 18.86 -2.19
N THR A 300 21.13 18.08 -3.23
CA THR A 300 20.41 16.85 -3.57
C THR A 300 21.41 15.75 -3.94
N PHE A 301 21.01 14.50 -3.74
CA PHE A 301 21.85 13.33 -3.98
C PHE A 301 21.22 12.44 -5.04
N PHE A 302 22.06 11.84 -5.88
CA PHE A 302 21.63 10.78 -6.76
C PHE A 302 21.24 9.54 -5.94
N ASN A 303 20.42 8.66 -6.51
CA ASN A 303 19.96 7.45 -5.80
C ASN A 303 21.10 6.53 -5.34
N ASP A 304 22.24 6.56 -6.04
CA ASP A 304 23.42 5.78 -5.67
C ASP A 304 24.05 6.26 -4.34
N GLY A 305 23.76 7.49 -3.91
CA GLY A 305 24.35 8.12 -2.73
C GLY A 305 25.85 8.38 -2.84
N TYR A 306 26.43 8.28 -4.04
CA TYR A 306 27.83 8.54 -4.36
C TYR A 306 28.01 9.78 -5.24
N GLN A 307 26.94 10.35 -5.77
CA GLN A 307 26.96 11.61 -6.50
C GLN A 307 26.06 12.64 -5.83
N VAL A 308 26.49 13.90 -5.86
CA VAL A 308 25.81 15.03 -5.23
C VAL A 308 25.70 16.20 -6.21
N VAL A 309 24.62 16.97 -6.11
CA VAL A 309 24.48 18.29 -6.71
C VAL A 309 24.19 19.28 -5.60
N PHE A 310 24.93 20.37 -5.51
CA PHE A 310 24.81 21.34 -4.43
C PHE A 310 25.01 22.76 -4.92
N THR A 311 24.41 23.71 -4.20
CA THR A 311 24.55 25.14 -4.45
C THR A 311 25.84 25.65 -3.82
N ARG A 312 26.60 26.49 -4.52
CA ARG A 312 27.75 27.20 -3.98
C ARG A 312 27.88 28.57 -4.61
N ASN A 313 28.43 29.54 -3.87
CA ASN A 313 28.91 30.80 -4.46
C ASN A 313 29.85 30.54 -5.65
N ASN A 314 29.85 31.48 -6.61
CA ASN A 314 30.73 31.46 -7.78
C ASN A 314 32.22 31.56 -7.38
N TYR A 315 32.79 30.41 -7.03
CA TYR A 315 34.14 30.25 -6.53
C TYR A 315 34.84 29.09 -7.25
N ASP A 316 35.93 29.39 -7.94
CA ASP A 316 36.66 28.42 -8.76
C ASP A 316 37.75 27.65 -8.00
N GLY A 317 37.70 27.67 -6.66
CA GLY A 317 38.74 27.08 -5.81
C GLY A 317 39.92 28.01 -5.52
N ARG A 318 40.06 29.14 -6.23
CA ARG A 318 41.12 30.13 -6.02
C ARG A 318 40.57 31.53 -5.72
N ARG A 319 39.61 32.01 -6.51
CA ARG A 319 39.03 33.36 -6.40
C ARG A 319 37.50 33.34 -6.58
N VAL A 320 36.84 34.30 -5.94
CA VAL A 320 35.42 34.57 -6.16
C VAL A 320 35.28 35.33 -7.47
N ARG A 321 34.30 34.95 -8.29
CA ARG A 321 33.94 35.67 -9.51
C ARG A 321 32.66 36.45 -9.27
N GLN A 322 32.61 37.64 -9.84
CA GLN A 322 31.48 38.56 -9.74
C GLN A 322 30.87 38.78 -11.12
N SER A 323 29.57 39.03 -11.16
CA SER A 323 28.86 39.48 -12.36
C SER A 323 29.36 40.84 -12.82
N THR A 324 28.91 41.30 -13.99
CA THR A 324 29.14 42.67 -14.47
C THR A 324 28.68 43.75 -13.49
N GLU A 325 27.76 43.43 -12.60
CA GLU A 325 27.21 44.33 -11.57
C GLU A 325 27.93 44.21 -10.21
N GLY A 326 29.01 43.42 -10.14
CA GLY A 326 29.80 43.23 -8.91
C GLY A 326 29.16 42.29 -7.88
N VAL A 327 28.18 41.49 -8.29
CA VAL A 327 27.45 40.55 -7.43
C VAL A 327 28.10 39.17 -7.48
N THR A 328 28.26 38.50 -6.33
CA THR A 328 28.67 37.08 -6.30
C THR A 328 27.43 36.20 -6.42
N ASN A 329 27.18 35.66 -7.62
CA ASN A 329 26.04 34.79 -7.90
C ASN A 329 26.25 33.35 -7.41
N LEU A 330 25.14 32.61 -7.31
CA LEU A 330 25.12 31.20 -6.95
C LEU A 330 25.24 30.30 -8.18
N LYS A 331 25.88 29.14 -8.02
CA LYS A 331 26.04 28.13 -9.07
C LYS A 331 25.77 26.74 -8.52
N LEU A 332 25.35 25.84 -9.40
CA LEU A 332 25.25 24.41 -9.09
C LEU A 332 26.54 23.68 -9.43
N TYR A 333 27.05 22.92 -8.47
CA TYR A 333 28.20 22.04 -8.65
C TYR A 333 27.79 20.60 -8.43
N THR A 334 28.49 19.68 -9.10
CA THR A 334 28.40 18.24 -8.85
C THR A 334 29.72 17.69 -8.34
N ALA A 335 29.68 16.65 -7.52
CA ALA A 335 30.86 15.95 -7.04
C ALA A 335 30.57 14.46 -6.88
N VAL A 336 31.63 13.65 -6.87
CA VAL A 336 31.55 12.19 -6.69
C VAL A 336 32.29 11.76 -5.43
N GLN A 337 31.75 10.79 -4.71
CA GLN A 337 32.35 10.24 -3.51
C GLN A 337 33.26 9.07 -3.86
N GLN A 338 34.55 9.20 -3.56
CA GLN A 338 35.53 8.13 -3.67
C GLN A 338 36.24 7.95 -2.31
N ASN A 339 36.20 6.73 -1.76
CA ASN A 339 36.82 6.39 -0.46
C ASN A 339 36.41 7.34 0.69
N GLY A 340 35.12 7.71 0.74
CA GLY A 340 34.58 8.60 1.77
C GLY A 340 34.93 10.08 1.61
N THR A 341 35.64 10.46 0.53
CA THR A 341 35.95 11.85 0.20
C THR A 341 35.21 12.26 -1.06
N TRP A 342 34.63 13.47 -1.07
CA TRP A 342 34.04 14.04 -2.27
C TRP A 342 35.13 14.70 -3.12
N ILE A 343 35.24 14.27 -4.36
CA ILE A 343 36.25 14.69 -5.33
C ILE A 343 35.58 15.08 -6.65
N ASN A 344 36.38 15.55 -7.61
CA ASN A 344 35.93 15.93 -8.96
C ASN A 344 34.74 16.91 -8.92
N ILE A 345 34.92 18.01 -8.18
CA ILE A 345 33.90 19.06 -8.10
C ILE A 345 33.86 19.80 -9.44
N GLN A 346 32.72 19.75 -10.13
CA GLN A 346 32.53 20.34 -11.46
C GLN A 346 31.29 21.24 -11.45
N GLU A 347 31.36 22.38 -12.15
CA GLU A 347 30.18 23.23 -12.36
C GLU A 347 29.23 22.61 -13.39
N LEU A 348 27.92 22.79 -13.20
CA LEU A 348 26.93 22.36 -14.19
C LEU A 348 26.93 23.28 -15.42
N PRO A 349 26.64 22.75 -16.62
CA PRO A 349 26.88 23.44 -17.90
C PRO A 349 25.96 24.63 -18.19
N PHE A 350 24.94 24.86 -17.36
CA PHE A 350 23.97 25.95 -17.52
C PHE A 350 24.10 27.04 -16.45
N ASN A 351 25.15 26.98 -15.62
CA ASN A 351 25.54 28.08 -14.75
C ASN A 351 26.00 29.29 -15.57
N SER A 352 25.91 30.48 -14.96
CA SER A 352 26.48 31.71 -15.49
C SER A 352 27.13 32.52 -14.38
N ASP A 353 27.96 33.49 -14.78
CA ASP A 353 28.48 34.51 -13.86
C ASP A 353 27.46 35.64 -13.64
N ASP A 354 26.47 35.79 -14.54
CA ASP A 354 25.53 36.94 -14.56
C ASP A 354 24.17 36.65 -13.92
N TYR A 355 23.87 35.39 -13.62
CA TYR A 355 22.64 34.99 -12.93
C TYR A 355 22.94 33.85 -11.94
N SER A 356 22.06 33.70 -10.96
CA SER A 356 22.12 32.67 -9.93
C SER A 356 21.39 31.39 -10.35
N VAL A 357 21.99 30.25 -10.00
CA VAL A 357 21.40 28.92 -10.16
C VAL A 357 21.60 28.15 -8.86
N GLY A 358 20.51 27.69 -8.23
CA GLY A 358 20.57 27.08 -6.91
C GLY A 358 19.37 26.18 -6.60
N HIS A 359 19.33 25.66 -5.37
CA HIS A 359 18.21 24.89 -4.83
C HIS A 359 17.89 23.64 -5.66
N PRO A 360 18.86 22.72 -5.85
CA PRO A 360 18.69 21.57 -6.74
C PRO A 360 17.78 20.49 -6.11
N ALA A 361 16.97 19.84 -6.95
CA ALA A 361 16.20 18.65 -6.60
C ALA A 361 16.17 17.65 -7.76
N LEU A 362 16.60 16.42 -7.50
CA LEU A 362 16.57 15.34 -8.48
C LEU A 362 15.24 14.59 -8.46
N SER A 363 14.78 14.17 -9.65
CA SER A 363 13.74 13.15 -9.76
C SER A 363 14.25 11.80 -9.28
N LYS A 364 13.33 10.94 -8.84
CA LYS A 364 13.66 9.59 -8.34
C LYS A 364 14.39 8.69 -9.35
N ASP A 365 14.38 8.99 -10.63
CA ASP A 365 15.11 8.22 -11.65
C ASP A 365 16.44 8.87 -12.05
N ASP A 366 16.87 9.94 -11.35
CA ASP A 366 18.07 10.74 -11.63
C ASP A 366 18.09 11.39 -13.03
N ARG A 367 16.94 11.38 -13.75
CA ARG A 367 16.84 11.88 -15.14
C ARG A 367 16.47 13.35 -15.24
N LEU A 368 15.86 13.94 -14.22
CA LEU A 368 15.45 15.33 -14.21
C LEU A 368 16.06 16.02 -13.00
N LEU A 369 16.63 17.20 -13.22
CA LEU A 369 17.11 18.09 -12.19
C LEU A 369 16.28 19.36 -12.23
N PHE A 370 15.53 19.59 -11.16
CA PHE A 370 14.78 20.80 -10.89
C PHE A 370 15.64 21.75 -10.08
N PHE A 371 15.55 23.04 -10.34
CA PHE A 371 16.32 24.04 -9.62
C PHE A 371 15.71 25.43 -9.78
N ALA A 372 16.09 26.35 -8.90
CA ALA A 372 15.67 27.75 -8.93
C ALA A 372 16.72 28.62 -9.63
N SER A 373 16.29 29.60 -10.42
CA SER A 373 17.18 30.55 -11.10
C SER A 373 16.48 31.84 -11.49
N ASP A 374 17.21 32.96 -11.45
CA ASP A 374 16.84 34.28 -11.96
C ASP A 374 17.34 34.51 -13.41
N MET A 375 17.62 33.42 -14.14
CA MET A 375 18.12 33.52 -15.52
C MET A 375 17.13 34.28 -16.43
N PRO A 376 17.63 35.02 -17.45
CA PRO A 376 16.78 35.78 -18.36
C PRO A 376 15.74 34.92 -19.08
N GLY A 377 14.52 35.47 -19.25
CA GLY A 377 13.40 34.76 -19.89
C GLY A 377 12.44 34.09 -18.90
N GLY A 378 12.66 34.31 -17.61
CA GLY A 378 11.79 33.97 -16.50
C GLY A 378 10.43 34.68 -16.45
N VAL A 379 9.58 34.27 -15.51
CA VAL A 379 8.26 34.87 -15.23
C VAL A 379 8.37 35.95 -14.14
N GLY A 380 9.17 35.69 -13.11
CA GLY A 380 9.29 36.54 -11.91
C GLY A 380 10.73 36.83 -11.51
N GLY A 381 10.95 36.97 -10.19
CA GLY A 381 12.27 37.21 -9.61
C GLY A 381 13.17 35.98 -9.78
N THR A 382 12.85 34.92 -9.05
CA THR A 382 13.48 33.60 -9.25
C THR A 382 12.41 32.62 -9.69
N ASP A 383 12.68 31.82 -10.72
CA ASP A 383 11.75 30.82 -11.23
C ASP A 383 12.32 29.41 -11.10
N LEU A 384 11.43 28.42 -11.15
CA LEU A 384 11.78 27.02 -11.23
C LEU A 384 11.99 26.56 -12.68
N TYR A 385 13.11 25.87 -12.88
CA TYR A 385 13.53 25.28 -14.15
C TYR A 385 13.77 23.78 -13.98
N VAL A 386 13.74 23.06 -15.11
CA VAL A 386 14.10 21.66 -15.20
C VAL A 386 15.12 21.41 -16.31
N ALA A 387 16.12 20.59 -16.04
CA ALA A 387 17.08 20.08 -17.03
C ALA A 387 17.06 18.55 -17.03
N ARG A 388 17.19 17.94 -18.21
CA ARG A 388 17.23 16.48 -18.39
C ARG A 388 18.66 15.99 -18.38
N ASN A 389 18.91 14.89 -17.69
CA ASN A 389 20.15 14.12 -17.76
C ASN A 389 20.03 13.03 -18.83
N GLU A 390 20.82 13.12 -19.89
CA GLU A 390 20.96 12.09 -20.91
C GLU A 390 22.36 11.48 -20.81
N ASN A 391 22.47 10.37 -20.07
CA ASN A 391 23.72 9.62 -19.90
C ASN A 391 24.90 10.46 -19.38
N GLY A 392 24.65 11.30 -18.38
CA GLY A 392 25.66 12.17 -17.75
C GLY A 392 25.79 13.54 -18.41
N LYS A 393 25.03 13.83 -19.47
CA LYS A 393 24.99 15.13 -20.12
C LYS A 393 23.67 15.84 -19.82
N TRP A 394 23.77 17.05 -19.28
CA TRP A 394 22.60 17.90 -19.02
C TRP A 394 22.11 18.61 -20.28
N SER A 395 20.79 18.62 -20.49
CA SER A 395 20.13 19.42 -21.50
C SER A 395 20.14 20.91 -21.14
N LYS A 396 19.72 21.76 -22.08
CA LYS A 396 19.39 23.15 -21.75
C LYS A 396 18.23 23.18 -20.74
N PRO A 397 18.26 24.08 -19.73
CA PRO A 397 17.16 24.26 -18.82
C PRO A 397 15.88 24.73 -19.51
N VAL A 398 14.74 24.31 -18.98
CA VAL A 398 13.41 24.69 -19.44
C VAL A 398 12.63 25.25 -18.25
N ASN A 399 12.05 26.45 -18.40
CA ASN A 399 11.21 27.08 -17.39
C ASN A 399 9.91 26.27 -17.19
N LEU A 400 9.47 26.05 -15.95
CA LEU A 400 8.26 25.26 -15.65
C LEU A 400 6.93 25.97 -15.99
N GLY A 401 6.98 27.21 -16.48
CA GLY A 401 5.84 27.96 -16.97
C GLY A 401 5.00 28.61 -15.87
N LYS A 402 4.04 29.44 -16.28
CA LYS A 402 3.25 30.33 -15.39
C LYS A 402 2.29 29.61 -14.44
N GLU A 403 2.05 28.32 -14.66
CA GLU A 403 1.26 27.51 -13.74
C GLU A 403 2.03 27.23 -12.45
N ILE A 404 3.36 27.11 -12.52
CA ILE A 404 4.26 26.90 -11.38
C ILE A 404 4.91 28.21 -10.97
N ASN A 405 5.49 28.92 -11.93
CA ASN A 405 6.24 30.15 -11.70
C ASN A 405 5.35 31.38 -11.65
N THR A 406 5.71 32.32 -10.79
CA THR A 406 4.93 33.49 -10.41
C THR A 406 5.68 34.77 -10.79
N LYS A 407 5.15 35.93 -10.41
CA LYS A 407 5.92 37.19 -10.51
C LYS A 407 6.91 37.38 -9.36
N GLY A 408 6.79 36.56 -8.31
CA GLY A 408 7.63 36.59 -7.13
C GLY A 408 8.84 35.68 -7.26
N ASN A 409 9.31 35.16 -6.14
CA ASN A 409 10.36 34.16 -6.03
C ASN A 409 9.74 32.77 -5.80
N ASP A 410 10.03 31.85 -6.70
CA ASP A 410 9.70 30.43 -6.62
C ASP A 410 10.99 29.64 -6.37
N LEU A 411 11.08 29.01 -5.19
CA LEU A 411 12.33 28.51 -4.61
C LEU A 411 12.16 27.10 -4.01
N PHE A 412 13.29 26.48 -3.62
CA PHE A 412 13.34 25.23 -2.88
C PHE A 412 12.45 24.11 -3.46
N PRO A 413 12.61 23.74 -4.75
CA PRO A 413 11.90 22.61 -5.30
C PRO A 413 12.30 21.31 -4.57
N PHE A 414 11.37 20.38 -4.45
CA PHE A 414 11.59 19.02 -4.01
C PHE A 414 10.66 18.07 -4.78
N ILE A 415 11.19 16.92 -5.20
CA ILE A 415 10.44 15.90 -5.92
C ILE A 415 10.32 14.66 -5.05
N ASP A 416 9.07 14.23 -4.77
CA ASP A 416 8.82 13.00 -4.03
C ASP A 416 9.01 11.74 -4.90
N GLU A 417 8.89 10.55 -4.31
CA GLU A 417 9.05 9.30 -5.06
C GLU A 417 7.97 9.01 -6.10
N ARG A 418 6.87 9.77 -6.11
CA ARG A 418 5.80 9.70 -7.10
C ARG A 418 5.96 10.72 -8.21
N GLY A 419 6.95 11.60 -8.11
CA GLY A 419 7.21 12.67 -9.05
C GLY A 419 6.43 13.96 -8.77
N ASN A 420 5.79 14.10 -7.61
CA ASN A 420 5.11 15.35 -7.27
C ASN A 420 6.12 16.42 -6.82
N LEU A 421 5.83 17.67 -7.17
CA LEU A 421 6.64 18.83 -6.84
C LEU A 421 6.12 19.53 -5.59
N TYR A 422 7.05 19.82 -4.69
CA TYR A 422 6.90 20.73 -3.56
C TYR A 422 7.83 21.90 -3.78
N PHE A 423 7.38 23.12 -3.51
CA PHE A 423 8.20 24.31 -3.67
C PHE A 423 7.69 25.44 -2.76
N ALA A 424 8.52 26.44 -2.52
CA ALA A 424 8.15 27.63 -1.78
C ALA A 424 7.94 28.82 -2.73
N SER A 425 6.94 29.67 -2.47
CA SER A 425 6.66 30.84 -3.30
C SER A 425 6.16 32.02 -2.47
N ASP A 426 6.60 33.24 -2.82
CA ASP A 426 6.07 34.51 -2.28
C ASP A 426 5.13 35.25 -3.27
N GLY A 427 5.04 34.76 -4.52
CA GLY A 427 4.23 35.36 -5.57
C GLY A 427 2.78 34.86 -5.64
N ARG A 428 2.35 34.05 -4.66
CA ARG A 428 1.02 33.43 -4.57
C ARG A 428 0.29 33.88 -3.33
N LYS A 429 -1.03 33.72 -3.31
CA LYS A 429 -1.81 33.93 -2.11
C LYS A 429 -1.42 32.85 -1.09
N GLY A 430 -0.94 33.27 0.07
CA GLY A 430 -0.54 32.41 1.16
C GLY A 430 -0.75 33.08 2.51
N LEU A 431 -0.07 32.57 3.54
CA LEU A 431 -0.16 33.04 4.91
C LEU A 431 1.02 33.94 5.31
N GLY A 432 2.21 33.68 4.78
CA GLY A 432 3.47 34.31 5.15
C GLY A 432 4.19 34.98 3.98
N GLY A 433 5.53 35.04 4.06
CA GLY A 433 6.39 35.50 2.98
C GLY A 433 6.55 34.40 1.94
N LEU A 434 7.43 33.43 2.22
CA LEU A 434 7.48 32.17 1.48
C LEU A 434 6.48 31.16 2.07
N ASP A 435 5.62 30.61 1.23
CA ASP A 435 4.69 29.54 1.60
C ASP A 435 4.96 28.28 0.78
N ILE A 436 4.76 27.09 1.37
CA ILE A 436 4.93 25.80 0.70
C ILE A 436 3.70 25.47 -0.14
N TYR A 437 3.93 25.16 -1.40
CA TYR A 437 2.95 24.71 -2.38
C TYR A 437 3.25 23.30 -2.88
N TYR A 438 2.21 22.62 -3.35
CA TYR A 438 2.24 21.29 -3.93
C TYR A 438 1.67 21.32 -5.35
N ALA A 439 2.36 20.67 -6.29
CA ALA A 439 1.89 20.49 -7.65
C ALA A 439 2.14 19.04 -8.12
N PRO A 440 1.12 18.33 -8.62
CA PRO A 440 1.35 17.03 -9.23
C PRO A 440 2.08 17.22 -10.57
N LEU A 441 3.23 16.56 -10.74
CA LEU A 441 3.91 16.49 -12.03
C LEU A 441 3.81 15.11 -12.64
N VAL A 442 3.75 15.05 -13.97
CA VAL A 442 3.94 13.83 -14.74
C VAL A 442 4.99 14.13 -15.81
N ASN A 443 6.07 13.35 -15.83
CA ASN A 443 7.21 13.55 -16.75
C ASN A 443 7.82 14.97 -16.72
N GLY A 444 7.79 15.63 -15.56
CA GLY A 444 8.34 16.97 -15.36
C GLY A 444 7.42 18.14 -15.75
N ALA A 445 6.17 17.87 -16.14
CA ALA A 445 5.17 18.88 -16.43
C ALA A 445 4.00 18.84 -15.41
N PRO A 446 3.45 19.99 -15.00
CA PRO A 446 2.31 20.05 -14.09
C PRO A 446 1.04 19.50 -14.75
N VAL A 447 0.27 18.68 -14.02
CA VAL A 447 -0.97 18.04 -14.51
C VAL A 447 -2.22 18.42 -13.71
N GLY A 448 -2.13 19.44 -12.86
CA GLY A 448 -3.24 19.90 -12.02
C GLY A 448 -2.93 21.25 -11.36
N PRO A 449 -3.92 21.81 -10.64
CA PRO A 449 -3.74 23.09 -9.96
C PRO A 449 -2.71 22.98 -8.84
N VAL A 450 -1.97 24.07 -8.64
CA VAL A 450 -1.06 24.23 -7.51
C VAL A 450 -1.87 24.39 -6.22
N GLU A 451 -1.61 23.54 -5.24
CA GLU A 451 -2.25 23.52 -3.93
C GLU A 451 -1.37 24.25 -2.90
N HIS A 452 -1.93 25.23 -2.21
CA HIS A 452 -1.33 25.79 -1.00
C HIS A 452 -1.47 24.79 0.15
N LEU A 453 -0.39 24.50 0.88
CA LEU A 453 -0.47 23.59 2.04
C LEU A 453 -1.07 24.32 3.25
N ASP A 454 -2.12 23.75 3.82
CA ASP A 454 -2.80 24.35 4.97
C ASP A 454 -1.91 24.40 6.21
N ALA A 455 -2.25 25.29 7.15
CA ALA A 455 -1.71 25.28 8.49
C ALA A 455 -1.89 23.89 9.15
N PRO A 456 -0.93 23.40 9.95
CA PRO A 456 0.22 24.15 10.46
C PRO A 456 1.48 24.10 9.59
N ILE A 457 1.45 23.51 8.39
CA ILE A 457 2.65 23.47 7.52
C ILE A 457 3.04 24.89 7.12
N ASN A 458 2.13 25.65 6.53
CA ASN A 458 2.30 27.08 6.32
C ASN A 458 1.80 27.88 7.52
N SER A 459 2.44 29.02 7.75
CA SER A 459 2.24 29.94 8.86
C SER A 459 2.32 31.39 8.38
N ASP A 460 2.17 32.36 9.27
CA ASP A 460 2.33 33.78 8.96
C ASP A 460 3.80 34.23 8.77
N GLN A 461 4.71 33.27 8.65
CA GLN A 461 6.16 33.41 8.57
C GLN A 461 6.68 32.63 7.34
N ASP A 462 7.98 32.65 7.06
CA ASP A 462 8.52 31.90 5.93
C ASP A 462 8.56 30.40 6.23
N ASP A 463 8.01 29.62 5.30
CA ASP A 463 7.97 28.17 5.30
C ASP A 463 8.45 27.64 3.95
N PHE A 464 9.50 26.81 3.96
CA PHE A 464 10.18 26.40 2.73
C PHE A 464 10.98 25.10 2.89
N GLY A 465 11.62 24.62 1.82
CA GLY A 465 12.57 23.50 1.89
C GLY A 465 11.95 22.18 2.36
N MET A 466 10.71 21.90 1.96
CA MET A 466 9.99 20.70 2.38
C MET A 466 10.51 19.44 1.66
N ILE A 467 10.83 18.41 2.44
CA ILE A 467 11.09 17.04 1.96
C ILE A 467 10.11 16.07 2.60
N THR A 468 9.61 15.10 1.83
CA THR A 468 8.58 14.16 2.31
C THR A 468 8.51 12.88 1.48
N ASP A 469 7.77 11.90 1.97
CA ASP A 469 7.31 10.76 1.19
C ASP A 469 6.13 11.14 0.27
N GLY A 470 5.86 10.32 -0.72
CA GLY A 470 4.83 10.52 -1.74
C GLY A 470 3.40 10.38 -1.26
N ASN A 471 3.18 10.05 0.02
CA ASN A 471 1.89 10.19 0.67
C ASN A 471 1.81 11.42 1.59
N ARG A 472 2.85 12.25 1.71
CA ARG A 472 2.94 13.31 2.72
C ARG A 472 2.72 12.80 4.15
N LYS A 473 3.11 11.56 4.46
CA LYS A 473 2.86 10.98 5.80
C LYS A 473 3.78 11.63 6.84
N GLY A 474 5.01 11.92 6.47
CA GLY A 474 5.92 12.69 7.29
C GLY A 474 7.10 13.24 6.51
N GLY A 475 7.86 14.11 7.15
CA GLY A 475 8.96 14.79 6.49
C GLY A 475 9.58 15.88 7.34
N TYR A 476 10.37 16.72 6.68
CA TYR A 476 11.05 17.85 7.27
C TYR A 476 10.83 19.09 6.41
N PHE A 477 10.83 20.26 7.03
CA PHE A 477 10.77 21.54 6.33
C PHE A 477 11.45 22.62 7.18
N SER A 478 11.75 23.74 6.57
CA SER A 478 12.38 24.89 7.19
C SER A 478 11.35 25.98 7.46
N THR A 479 11.47 26.64 8.59
CA THR A 479 10.56 27.73 8.98
C THR A 479 11.23 28.72 9.92
N ASN A 480 10.93 30.01 9.77
CA ASN A 480 11.43 31.04 10.70
C ASN A 480 10.44 31.44 11.81
N ARG A 481 9.39 30.62 12.03
CA ARG A 481 8.38 30.85 13.08
C ARG A 481 8.92 30.84 14.52
N GLN A 482 10.10 30.27 14.76
CA GLN A 482 10.74 30.29 16.08
C GLN A 482 11.83 31.35 16.16
N LYS A 483 11.56 32.41 16.93
CA LYS A 483 12.56 33.44 17.29
C LYS A 483 13.23 34.13 16.08
N GLY A 484 12.65 34.01 14.88
CA GLY A 484 13.14 34.63 13.64
C GLY A 484 14.37 33.96 13.01
N ASN A 485 14.78 32.79 13.49
CA ASN A 485 15.82 31.97 12.85
C ASN A 485 15.18 30.93 11.95
N ASP A 486 15.77 30.64 10.78
CA ASP A 486 15.35 29.49 9.99
C ASP A 486 15.66 28.21 10.78
N ASP A 487 14.63 27.44 11.11
CA ASP A 487 14.72 26.23 11.93
C ASP A 487 14.15 25.03 11.17
N ILE A 488 14.69 23.83 11.41
CA ILE A 488 14.17 22.59 10.81
C ILE A 488 13.11 21.98 11.72
N PHE A 489 11.92 21.78 11.17
CA PHE A 489 10.80 21.13 11.83
C PHE A 489 10.56 19.76 11.19
N ARG A 490 10.15 18.78 12.00
CA ARG A 490 9.62 17.50 11.51
C ARG A 490 8.11 17.56 11.55
N PHE A 491 7.44 17.11 10.49
CA PHE A 491 5.98 17.00 10.50
C PHE A 491 5.54 15.54 10.37
N VAL A 492 4.39 15.24 10.96
CA VAL A 492 3.71 13.95 10.87
C VAL A 492 2.23 14.22 10.61
N ARG A 493 1.69 13.59 9.57
CA ARG A 493 0.28 13.71 9.24
C ARG A 493 -0.57 12.81 10.14
N GLU A 494 -1.63 13.37 10.72
CA GLU A 494 -2.53 12.69 11.67
C GLU A 494 -3.93 12.45 11.10
N SER A 495 -4.18 12.88 9.86
CA SER A 495 -5.41 12.58 9.10
C SER A 495 -5.11 11.91 7.76
N SER A 496 -6.16 11.46 7.07
CA SER A 496 -6.08 11.06 5.65
C SER A 496 -5.76 12.28 4.77
N LEU A 497 -5.03 12.08 3.66
CA LEU A 497 -4.82 13.13 2.64
C LEU A 497 -6.08 13.42 1.84
N TYR A 498 -6.92 12.39 1.70
CA TYR A 498 -8.07 12.39 0.82
C TYR A 498 -9.31 12.61 1.68
N GLY A 499 -10.26 13.42 1.19
CA GLY A 499 -11.52 13.69 1.89
C GLY A 499 -12.37 12.43 2.12
N CYS A 500 -12.04 11.33 1.46
CA CYS A 500 -12.66 10.03 1.66
C CYS A 500 -11.69 8.88 1.37
N ARG A 501 -11.97 7.74 1.98
CA ARG A 501 -11.33 6.45 1.73
C ARG A 501 -11.94 5.81 0.49
N ASN A 502 -11.12 5.58 -0.53
CA ASN A 502 -11.54 4.77 -1.68
C ASN A 502 -11.71 3.30 -1.24
N LEU A 503 -12.91 2.76 -1.42
CA LEU A 503 -13.24 1.36 -1.22
C LEU A 503 -13.70 0.74 -2.54
N THR A 504 -13.00 -0.29 -3.00
CA THR A 504 -13.45 -1.12 -4.14
C THR A 504 -14.20 -2.33 -3.61
N LEU A 505 -15.50 -2.39 -3.86
CA LEU A 505 -16.32 -3.57 -3.67
C LEU A 505 -16.22 -4.47 -4.90
N ARG A 506 -16.03 -5.78 -4.70
CA ARG A 506 -16.15 -6.79 -5.77
C ARG A 506 -17.22 -7.79 -5.42
N PHE A 507 -18.21 -7.91 -6.29
CA PHE A 507 -19.29 -8.89 -6.20
C PHE A 507 -19.06 -10.04 -7.16
N TYR A 508 -19.16 -11.24 -6.64
CA TYR A 508 -18.96 -12.46 -7.43
C TYR A 508 -19.82 -13.60 -6.90
N ASP A 509 -20.12 -14.55 -7.76
CA ASP A 509 -20.86 -15.75 -7.40
C ASP A 509 -19.94 -16.68 -6.63
N GLU A 510 -20.37 -17.09 -5.44
CA GLU A 510 -19.51 -17.86 -4.53
C GLU A 510 -19.10 -19.21 -5.12
N VAL A 511 -19.89 -19.79 -6.05
CA VAL A 511 -19.63 -21.10 -6.64
C VAL A 511 -18.72 -20.96 -7.86
N THR A 512 -19.13 -20.16 -8.85
CA THR A 512 -18.45 -19.99 -10.13
C THR A 512 -17.25 -19.04 -10.05
N LYS A 513 -17.16 -18.24 -8.98
CA LYS A 513 -16.19 -17.14 -8.80
C LYS A 513 -16.25 -16.04 -9.86
N GLN A 514 -17.25 -16.08 -10.75
CA GLN A 514 -17.46 -15.10 -11.80
C GLN A 514 -18.03 -13.80 -11.22
N PRO A 515 -17.68 -12.63 -11.78
CA PRO A 515 -18.24 -11.37 -11.35
C PRO A 515 -19.76 -11.35 -11.57
N ILE A 516 -20.49 -10.73 -10.64
CA ILE A 516 -21.94 -10.57 -10.73
C ILE A 516 -22.23 -9.12 -11.09
N ASP A 517 -22.90 -8.92 -12.21
CA ASP A 517 -23.43 -7.62 -12.63
C ASP A 517 -24.75 -7.27 -11.95
N SER A 518 -25.22 -6.03 -12.07
CA SER A 518 -26.57 -5.62 -11.64
C SER A 518 -26.97 -5.96 -10.19
N VAL A 519 -26.02 -6.05 -9.26
CA VAL A 519 -26.27 -6.20 -7.82
C VAL A 519 -26.66 -4.83 -7.25
N LEU A 520 -27.83 -4.73 -6.63
CA LEU A 520 -28.31 -3.56 -5.91
C LEU A 520 -27.67 -3.51 -4.52
N ILE A 521 -27.00 -2.40 -4.19
CA ILE A 521 -26.25 -2.24 -2.95
C ILE A 521 -26.76 -1.02 -2.20
N ASP A 522 -27.43 -1.26 -1.08
CA ASP A 522 -27.84 -0.21 -0.15
C ASP A 522 -26.71 0.06 0.84
N ILE A 523 -26.29 1.33 0.92
CA ILE A 523 -25.20 1.79 1.76
C ILE A 523 -25.80 2.63 2.89
N LYS A 524 -25.59 2.17 4.13
CA LYS A 524 -26.00 2.90 5.34
C LYS A 524 -24.79 3.32 6.15
N ALA A 525 -24.67 4.61 6.47
CA ALA A 525 -23.65 5.14 7.36
C ALA A 525 -24.20 5.27 8.79
N ARG A 526 -23.38 4.99 9.81
CA ARG A 526 -23.76 5.08 11.22
C ARG A 526 -23.39 6.46 11.78
N GLY A 527 -24.22 7.47 11.48
CA GLY A 527 -24.07 8.85 11.99
C GLY A 527 -25.29 9.70 11.61
N GLU A 528 -25.69 10.62 12.49
CA GLU A 528 -26.92 11.41 12.34
C GLU A 528 -26.91 12.27 11.05
N GLY A 529 -27.84 11.99 10.13
CA GLY A 529 -28.28 12.95 9.11
C GLY A 529 -27.93 12.68 7.64
N ARG A 530 -27.24 11.61 7.27
CA ARG A 530 -26.97 11.30 5.85
C ARG A 530 -27.98 10.30 5.28
N LYS A 531 -28.45 10.56 4.06
CA LYS A 531 -29.40 9.70 3.36
C LYS A 531 -28.72 8.43 2.88
N ASP A 532 -29.43 7.30 3.02
CA ASP A 532 -29.05 6.01 2.45
C ASP A 532 -28.80 6.17 0.94
N ARG A 533 -27.74 5.53 0.43
CA ARG A 533 -27.38 5.57 -1.00
C ARG A 533 -27.49 4.17 -1.58
N THR A 534 -28.07 4.05 -2.77
CA THR A 534 -28.11 2.78 -3.51
C THR A 534 -27.23 2.87 -4.76
N VAL A 535 -26.40 1.85 -4.96
CA VAL A 535 -25.51 1.73 -6.13
C VAL A 535 -25.65 0.36 -6.78
N VAL A 536 -25.31 0.26 -8.06
CA VAL A 536 -25.45 -0.98 -8.84
C VAL A 536 -24.11 -1.37 -9.46
N THR A 537 -23.75 -2.66 -9.41
CA THR A 537 -22.52 -3.17 -10.04
C THR A 537 -22.60 -3.14 -11.57
N LYS A 538 -21.48 -2.81 -12.22
CA LYS A 538 -21.30 -2.93 -13.68
C LYS A 538 -20.98 -4.39 -14.07
N LYS A 539 -20.75 -4.66 -15.36
CA LYS A 539 -20.45 -6.01 -15.90
C LYS A 539 -19.22 -6.68 -15.30
N ASP A 540 -18.29 -5.90 -14.76
CA ASP A 540 -17.08 -6.37 -14.08
C ASP A 540 -17.31 -6.78 -12.62
N GLY A 541 -18.54 -6.60 -12.11
CA GLY A 541 -18.90 -6.88 -10.71
C GLY A 541 -18.23 -5.94 -9.72
N LEU A 542 -17.70 -4.80 -10.17
CA LEU A 542 -16.99 -3.84 -9.32
C LEU A 542 -17.86 -2.62 -9.02
N VAL A 543 -17.68 -2.09 -7.80
CA VAL A 543 -18.19 -0.78 -7.39
C VAL A 543 -17.09 -0.05 -6.62
N GLN A 544 -16.81 1.18 -7.00
CA GLN A 544 -15.88 2.04 -6.26
C GLN A 544 -16.67 3.07 -5.46
N LEU A 545 -16.36 3.15 -4.17
CA LEU A 545 -17.00 4.02 -3.20
C LEU A 545 -15.97 4.94 -2.55
N CYS A 546 -16.40 6.17 -2.30
CA CYS A 546 -15.67 7.19 -1.57
C CYS A 546 -16.33 7.28 -0.19
N LEU A 547 -15.70 6.68 0.83
CA LEU A 547 -16.22 6.57 2.19
C LEU A 547 -15.63 7.62 3.11
N GLU A 548 -16.44 8.27 3.92
CA GLU A 548 -15.95 9.24 4.90
C GLU A 548 -15.01 8.58 5.93
N SER A 549 -14.03 9.35 6.40
CA SER A 549 -13.15 8.95 7.50
C SER A 549 -13.92 8.87 8.82
N ASN A 550 -13.46 8.01 9.73
CA ASN A 550 -14.02 7.85 11.08
C ASN A 550 -15.54 7.59 11.13
N ASN A 551 -16.01 6.66 10.30
CA ASN A 551 -17.41 6.26 10.25
C ASN A 551 -17.55 4.74 10.03
N ASP A 552 -18.71 4.20 10.37
CA ASP A 552 -19.07 2.81 10.13
C ASP A 552 -20.14 2.72 9.04
N PHE A 553 -19.92 1.82 8.09
CA PHE A 553 -20.79 1.59 6.93
C PHE A 553 -21.33 0.17 6.95
N ILE A 554 -22.57 0.02 6.50
CA ILE A 554 -23.22 -1.26 6.24
C ILE A 554 -23.62 -1.29 4.77
N PHE A 555 -23.14 -2.29 4.05
CA PHE A 555 -23.48 -2.60 2.66
C PHE A 555 -24.46 -3.75 2.64
N ARG A 556 -25.68 -3.53 2.15
CA ARG A 556 -26.67 -4.57 1.91
C ARG A 556 -26.80 -4.79 0.41
N ALA A 557 -26.29 -5.92 -0.06
CA ALA A 557 -26.29 -6.31 -1.47
C ALA A 557 -27.42 -7.30 -1.77
N SER A 558 -28.20 -7.01 -2.80
CA SER A 558 -29.34 -7.81 -3.24
C SER A 558 -29.33 -7.98 -4.76
N LYS A 559 -29.69 -9.18 -5.23
CA LYS A 559 -29.90 -9.52 -6.64
C LYS A 559 -30.88 -10.68 -6.72
N ASP A 560 -31.75 -10.66 -7.71
CA ASP A 560 -32.70 -11.75 -7.95
C ASP A 560 -31.99 -13.09 -8.10
N SER A 561 -32.57 -14.13 -7.50
CA SER A 561 -32.00 -15.50 -7.42
C SER A 561 -30.75 -15.64 -6.53
N TYR A 562 -30.35 -14.59 -5.81
CA TYR A 562 -29.27 -14.64 -4.82
C TYR A 562 -29.77 -14.27 -3.42
N VAL A 563 -29.19 -14.91 -2.41
CA VAL A 563 -29.41 -14.56 -1.00
C VAL A 563 -28.79 -13.18 -0.76
N THR A 564 -29.57 -12.29 -0.14
CA THR A 564 -29.10 -10.96 0.25
C THR A 564 -27.90 -11.07 1.19
N SER A 565 -26.84 -10.32 0.89
CA SER A 565 -25.61 -10.28 1.71
C SER A 565 -25.50 -8.94 2.40
N THR A 566 -25.14 -8.93 3.68
CA THR A 566 -24.91 -7.70 4.45
C THR A 566 -23.49 -7.70 5.02
N VAL A 567 -22.73 -6.64 4.75
CA VAL A 567 -21.32 -6.53 5.17
C VAL A 567 -21.05 -5.17 5.81
N GLY A 568 -20.42 -5.16 6.97
CA GLY A 568 -19.96 -3.95 7.64
C GLY A 568 -18.54 -3.55 7.23
N PHE A 569 -18.25 -2.25 7.20
CA PHE A 569 -16.92 -1.71 6.97
C PHE A 569 -16.71 -0.45 7.81
N SER A 570 -15.56 -0.32 8.47
CA SER A 570 -15.25 0.81 9.34
C SER A 570 -14.02 1.57 8.83
N THR A 571 -14.09 2.90 8.84
CA THR A 571 -12.96 3.80 8.59
C THR A 571 -12.33 4.34 9.88
N ASN A 572 -12.83 3.99 11.06
CA ASN A 572 -12.38 4.50 12.38
C ASN A 572 -10.92 4.18 12.75
N SER A 573 -10.30 3.18 12.12
CA SER A 573 -8.92 2.75 12.45
C SER A 573 -7.97 2.76 11.24
N LEU A 574 -8.43 3.27 10.09
CA LEU A 574 -7.62 3.38 8.89
C LEU A 574 -6.88 4.72 8.92
N THR A 575 -5.58 4.65 9.17
CA THR A 575 -4.69 5.82 9.24
C THR A 575 -3.87 6.02 7.96
N ASP A 576 -3.92 5.06 7.04
CA ASP A 576 -3.31 5.16 5.73
C ASP A 576 -4.30 5.70 4.69
N ASP A 577 -3.83 5.92 3.46
CA ASP A 577 -4.67 6.34 2.32
C ASP A 577 -4.81 5.26 1.25
N SER A 578 -4.36 4.05 1.55
CA SER A 578 -4.39 2.93 0.60
C SER A 578 -5.83 2.65 0.17
N PRO A 579 -6.13 2.42 -1.12
CA PRO A 579 -7.47 1.98 -1.50
C PRO A 579 -7.81 0.68 -0.75
N SER A 580 -8.94 0.66 -0.06
CA SER A 580 -9.46 -0.56 0.56
C SER A 580 -10.17 -1.39 -0.49
N ARG A 581 -10.17 -2.71 -0.30
CA ARG A 581 -10.93 -3.63 -1.15
C ARG A 581 -11.75 -4.57 -0.28
N LEU A 582 -13.01 -4.74 -0.64
CA LEU A 582 -13.93 -5.65 0.03
C LEU A 582 -14.55 -6.57 -1.02
N GLU A 583 -14.37 -7.86 -0.83
CA GLU A 583 -14.90 -8.89 -1.71
C GLU A 583 -16.17 -9.48 -1.09
N ILE A 584 -17.29 -9.36 -1.79
CA ILE A 584 -18.62 -9.77 -1.32
C ILE A 584 -19.11 -10.89 -2.24
N ALA A 585 -19.08 -12.12 -1.75
CA ALA A 585 -19.63 -13.26 -2.46
C ALA A 585 -21.15 -13.30 -2.28
N LEU A 586 -21.90 -13.53 -3.36
CA LEU A 586 -23.34 -13.82 -3.29
C LEU A 586 -23.57 -15.30 -3.56
N ASN A 587 -24.48 -15.89 -2.79
CA ASN A 587 -24.88 -17.29 -2.91
C ASN A 587 -26.25 -17.39 -3.56
N GLN A 588 -26.43 -18.32 -4.49
CA GLN A 588 -27.76 -18.75 -4.87
C GLN A 588 -28.30 -19.73 -3.81
N PRO A 589 -29.59 -19.64 -3.43
CA PRO A 589 -30.18 -20.64 -2.55
C PRO A 589 -30.11 -22.02 -3.22
N PRO A 590 -29.75 -23.09 -2.48
CA PRO A 590 -29.79 -24.44 -3.03
C PRO A 590 -31.23 -24.79 -3.46
N LYS A 591 -31.37 -25.49 -4.58
CA LYS A 591 -32.67 -26.09 -4.95
C LYS A 591 -32.95 -27.25 -4.01
N ILE A 592 -33.75 -26.99 -2.97
CA ILE A 592 -34.16 -27.98 -1.97
C ILE A 592 -35.23 -28.89 -2.60
N ILE A 593 -35.04 -30.20 -2.51
CA ILE A 593 -36.13 -31.18 -2.57
C ILE A 593 -36.43 -31.50 -1.10
N ASP A 594 -37.59 -31.09 -0.62
CA ASP A 594 -37.97 -31.13 0.80
C ASP A 594 -38.07 -32.55 1.34
N THR A 595 -37.30 -32.86 2.38
CA THR A 595 -37.81 -33.66 3.50
C THR A 595 -36.98 -33.36 4.76
N VAL A 596 -37.46 -32.45 5.60
CA VAL A 596 -36.90 -32.24 6.95
C VAL A 596 -37.91 -32.82 7.95
N GLN A 597 -37.60 -33.97 8.53
CA GLN A 597 -38.33 -34.49 9.70
C GLN A 597 -37.65 -34.02 10.99
N TYR A 598 -38.41 -33.31 11.80
CA TYR A 598 -38.08 -32.99 13.19
C TYR A 598 -38.40 -34.21 14.07
N ILE A 599 -37.47 -34.62 14.95
CA ILE A 599 -37.69 -35.69 15.93
C ILE A 599 -37.88 -35.05 17.31
N PRO A 600 -39.10 -35.00 17.86
CA PRO A 600 -39.30 -34.78 19.28
C PRO A 600 -39.06 -36.10 20.06
N LEU A 601 -38.56 -35.96 21.28
CA LEU A 601 -38.35 -37.05 22.23
C LEU A 601 -39.66 -37.83 22.51
N PRO A 602 -39.68 -39.17 22.42
CA PRO A 602 -40.79 -39.95 22.98
C PRO A 602 -40.70 -39.95 24.50
N ALA A 603 -41.84 -39.72 25.13
CA ALA A 603 -42.08 -40.12 26.52
C ALA A 603 -41.95 -41.65 26.63
N ASN A 604 -41.57 -42.07 27.83
CA ASN A 604 -41.17 -43.43 28.15
C ASN A 604 -42.39 -44.30 28.45
N ASP A 605 -42.79 -45.15 27.50
CA ASP A 605 -43.79 -46.18 27.72
C ASP A 605 -43.71 -47.31 26.67
N GLY A 606 -43.36 -48.51 27.14
CA GLY A 606 -43.94 -49.77 26.64
C GLY A 606 -43.35 -50.42 25.38
N TRP A 607 -42.59 -51.49 25.60
CA TRP A 607 -42.34 -52.69 24.79
C TRP A 607 -42.97 -52.81 23.39
N ASP A 608 -42.12 -52.98 22.37
CA ASP A 608 -42.31 -54.01 21.32
C ASP A 608 -40.97 -54.39 20.64
N ILE A 609 -40.79 -55.69 20.44
CA ILE A 609 -39.69 -56.39 19.75
C ILE A 609 -40.38 -57.07 18.55
N VAL A 610 -39.98 -57.06 17.27
CA VAL A 610 -38.74 -57.36 16.54
C VAL A 610 -39.02 -56.92 15.07
N ASP A 611 -38.09 -56.29 14.35
CA ASP A 611 -37.57 -56.77 13.03
C ASP A 611 -36.63 -55.75 12.32
N SER A 612 -35.57 -56.30 11.72
CA SER A 612 -34.44 -55.70 11.01
C SER A 612 -33.41 -54.99 11.89
N GLN A 613 -32.42 -55.77 12.35
CA GLN A 613 -31.13 -55.28 12.83
C GLN A 613 -30.36 -54.56 11.70
N LYS A 614 -30.82 -53.38 11.28
CA LYS A 614 -30.05 -52.46 10.45
C LYS A 614 -28.90 -51.93 11.27
N ALA A 615 -27.72 -51.85 10.67
CA ALA A 615 -26.60 -51.21 11.33
C ALA A 615 -26.93 -49.74 11.57
N LYS A 616 -26.51 -49.17 12.69
CA LYS A 616 -26.75 -47.77 13.05
C LYS A 616 -25.43 -47.06 13.33
N VAL A 617 -25.35 -45.78 13.03
CA VAL A 617 -24.31 -44.90 13.56
C VAL A 617 -24.93 -43.90 14.52
N ARG A 618 -24.34 -43.77 15.70
CA ARG A 618 -24.72 -42.78 16.71
C ARG A 618 -23.50 -42.00 17.16
N GLY A 619 -23.70 -40.77 17.59
CA GLY A 619 -22.62 -39.96 18.13
C GLY A 619 -23.14 -38.68 18.76
N THR A 620 -22.21 -37.96 19.39
CA THR A 620 -22.49 -36.63 19.96
C THR A 620 -21.61 -35.60 19.26
N VAL A 621 -22.21 -34.46 18.90
CA VAL A 621 -21.47 -33.30 18.40
C VAL A 621 -21.07 -32.41 19.56
N MET A 622 -19.77 -32.21 19.75
CA MET A 622 -19.20 -31.47 20.87
C MET A 622 -18.33 -30.29 20.40
N SER A 623 -18.20 -29.29 21.26
CA SER A 623 -17.26 -28.17 21.12
C SER A 623 -15.83 -28.65 21.39
N GLU A 624 -14.89 -28.33 20.50
CA GLU A 624 -13.47 -28.68 20.70
C GLU A 624 -12.86 -27.90 21.87
N LYS A 625 -13.38 -26.71 22.19
CA LYS A 625 -12.87 -25.83 23.27
C LYS A 625 -13.12 -26.39 24.67
N ASP A 626 -14.34 -26.84 24.94
CA ASP A 626 -14.80 -27.18 26.29
C ASP A 626 -15.49 -28.54 26.39
N ARG A 627 -15.50 -29.32 25.30
CA ARG A 627 -16.10 -30.66 25.20
C ARG A 627 -17.59 -30.71 25.54
N LYS A 628 -18.30 -29.57 25.46
CA LYS A 628 -19.75 -29.50 25.70
C LYS A 628 -20.54 -29.85 24.43
N PRO A 629 -21.73 -30.48 24.56
CA PRO A 629 -22.59 -30.75 23.42
C PRO A 629 -23.03 -29.48 22.69
N ILE A 630 -23.22 -29.57 21.37
CA ILE A 630 -23.68 -28.46 20.53
C ILE A 630 -25.08 -28.77 19.98
N GLU A 631 -26.05 -27.95 20.39
CA GLU A 631 -27.42 -27.95 19.85
C GLU A 631 -27.50 -27.36 18.45
N GLY A 632 -28.46 -27.77 17.62
CA GLY A 632 -28.76 -27.13 16.35
C GLY A 632 -27.67 -27.33 15.29
N VAL A 633 -26.89 -28.41 15.38
CA VAL A 633 -25.92 -28.80 14.36
C VAL A 633 -26.63 -29.65 13.32
N THR A 634 -26.50 -29.26 12.05
CA THR A 634 -26.95 -30.09 10.93
C THR A 634 -25.93 -31.18 10.68
N VAL A 635 -26.29 -32.43 10.92
CA VAL A 635 -25.49 -33.60 10.59
C VAL A 635 -26.07 -34.24 9.33
N ASN A 636 -25.23 -34.46 8.32
CA ASN A 636 -25.58 -35.12 7.07
C ASN A 636 -24.84 -36.45 6.97
N LEU A 637 -25.56 -37.51 6.63
CA LEU A 637 -25.01 -38.80 6.26
C LEU A 637 -25.24 -39.00 4.76
N LYS A 638 -24.16 -39.01 3.98
CA LYS A 638 -24.16 -39.37 2.57
C LYS A 638 -23.75 -40.83 2.42
N ASN A 639 -24.57 -41.62 1.74
CA ASN A 639 -24.21 -42.96 1.28
C ASN A 639 -23.34 -42.84 0.01
N ASP A 640 -22.11 -43.33 0.06
CA ASP A 640 -21.17 -43.20 -1.06
C ASP A 640 -21.46 -44.21 -2.19
N CYS A 641 -22.35 -45.20 -1.98
CA CYS A 641 -22.80 -46.14 -3.02
C CYS A 641 -23.83 -45.53 -3.97
N ASP A 642 -24.92 -44.99 -3.42
CA ASP A 642 -26.10 -44.51 -4.17
C ASP A 642 -26.21 -42.98 -4.21
N GLY A 643 -25.36 -42.28 -3.43
CA GLY A 643 -25.35 -40.82 -3.33
C GLY A 643 -26.47 -40.24 -2.46
N ALA A 644 -27.32 -41.07 -1.83
CA ALA A 644 -28.42 -40.60 -0.99
C ALA A 644 -27.88 -39.83 0.23
N ILE A 645 -28.49 -38.68 0.53
CA ILE A 645 -28.14 -37.86 1.68
C ILE A 645 -29.31 -37.85 2.66
N ARG A 646 -29.04 -38.21 3.91
CA ARG A 646 -29.96 -38.05 5.03
C ARG A 646 -29.45 -36.95 5.95
N GLN A 647 -30.36 -36.16 6.50
CA GLN A 647 -30.03 -35.00 7.32
C GLN A 647 -30.79 -35.06 8.65
N ILE A 648 -30.12 -34.68 9.73
CA ILE A 648 -30.71 -34.49 11.06
C ILE A 648 -30.15 -33.21 11.70
N VAL A 649 -30.89 -32.63 12.64
CA VAL A 649 -30.43 -31.48 13.43
C VAL A 649 -30.34 -31.90 14.89
N THR A 650 -29.19 -31.68 15.54
CA THR A 650 -28.98 -32.08 16.93
C THR A 650 -29.84 -31.29 17.91
N GLY A 651 -30.33 -31.94 18.97
CA GLY A 651 -30.98 -31.28 20.11
C GLY A 651 -29.97 -30.75 21.15
N ALA A 652 -30.46 -30.30 22.31
CA ALA A 652 -29.64 -29.76 23.40
C ALA A 652 -28.55 -30.72 23.93
N ASP A 653 -28.75 -32.03 23.77
CA ASP A 653 -27.78 -33.06 24.15
C ASP A 653 -26.71 -33.33 23.07
N GLY A 654 -26.78 -32.66 21.92
CA GLY A 654 -25.85 -32.78 20.81
C GLY A 654 -25.87 -34.13 20.09
N ARG A 655 -26.83 -35.01 20.39
CA ARG A 655 -26.83 -36.39 19.86
C ARG A 655 -27.44 -36.48 18.46
N TYR A 656 -26.98 -37.46 17.70
CA TYR A 656 -27.56 -37.84 16.41
C TYR A 656 -27.51 -39.37 16.20
N GLU A 657 -28.42 -39.88 15.39
CA GLU A 657 -28.49 -41.30 14.99
C GLU A 657 -28.90 -41.43 13.51
N PHE A 658 -28.26 -42.34 12.77
CA PHE A 658 -28.65 -42.73 11.42
C PHE A 658 -28.66 -44.25 11.24
N GLU A 659 -29.59 -44.74 10.42
CA GLU A 659 -29.55 -46.11 9.90
C GLU A 659 -28.57 -46.23 8.72
N LEU A 660 -27.77 -47.29 8.74
CA LEU A 660 -26.82 -47.67 7.71
C LEU A 660 -27.31 -48.90 6.95
N THR A 661 -26.99 -48.95 5.66
CA THR A 661 -27.13 -50.13 4.81
C THR A 661 -25.79 -50.87 4.76
N GLU A 662 -25.83 -52.19 4.87
CA GLU A 662 -24.61 -53.00 4.85
C GLU A 662 -23.91 -52.95 3.49
N GLY A 663 -22.57 -53.10 3.48
CA GLY A 663 -21.78 -53.15 2.25
C GLY A 663 -21.36 -51.80 1.65
N CYS A 664 -21.84 -50.67 2.19
CA CYS A 664 -21.56 -49.33 1.68
C CYS A 664 -20.63 -48.50 2.58
N ASP A 665 -19.83 -47.64 1.94
CA ASP A 665 -19.09 -46.58 2.61
C ASP A 665 -20.01 -45.35 2.80
N TYR A 666 -19.79 -44.60 3.87
CA TYR A 666 -20.57 -43.39 4.17
C TYR A 666 -19.67 -42.21 4.49
N THR A 667 -20.11 -41.02 4.08
CA THR A 667 -19.51 -39.74 4.45
C THR A 667 -20.45 -39.01 5.40
N LEU A 668 -19.99 -38.79 6.63
CA LEU A 668 -20.72 -38.11 7.69
C LEU A 668 -20.16 -36.69 7.85
N SER A 669 -21.00 -35.66 7.76
CA SER A 669 -20.56 -34.26 7.91
C SER A 669 -21.45 -33.49 8.88
N ALA A 670 -20.85 -32.80 9.84
CA ALA A 670 -21.54 -31.87 10.74
C ALA A 670 -21.24 -30.43 10.34
N SER A 671 -22.29 -29.59 10.28
CA SER A 671 -22.21 -28.18 9.93
C SER A 671 -23.15 -27.34 10.78
N LYS A 672 -22.69 -26.16 11.20
CA LYS A 672 -23.47 -25.16 11.94
C LYS A 672 -22.91 -23.77 11.68
N GLU A 673 -23.75 -22.74 11.63
CA GLU A 673 -23.30 -21.36 11.42
C GLU A 673 -22.20 -20.96 12.42
N ARG A 674 -21.10 -20.38 11.93
CA ARG A 674 -19.92 -19.97 12.71
C ARG A 674 -19.12 -21.11 13.34
N TYR A 675 -19.39 -22.36 12.99
CA TYR A 675 -18.57 -23.52 13.32
C TYR A 675 -17.93 -24.12 12.07
N GLY A 676 -16.76 -24.76 12.22
CA GLY A 676 -16.08 -25.44 11.14
C GLY A 676 -16.74 -26.77 10.80
N THR A 677 -16.86 -27.05 9.50
CA THR A 677 -17.44 -28.30 9.02
C THR A 677 -16.54 -29.49 9.36
N ASN A 678 -17.02 -30.44 10.18
CA ASN A 678 -16.28 -31.66 10.48
C ASN A 678 -16.84 -32.82 9.65
N THR A 679 -15.98 -33.45 8.86
CA THR A 679 -16.34 -34.61 8.03
C THR A 679 -15.57 -35.84 8.50
N ASN A 680 -16.28 -36.96 8.64
CA ASN A 680 -15.72 -38.26 8.97
C ASN A 680 -16.20 -39.32 7.97
N ARG A 681 -15.34 -40.27 7.62
CA ARG A 681 -15.67 -41.39 6.72
C ARG A 681 -15.90 -42.65 7.53
N ILE A 682 -17.06 -43.27 7.30
CA ILE A 682 -17.42 -44.57 7.88
C ILE A 682 -17.21 -45.62 6.79
N LYS A 683 -16.25 -46.53 7.01
CA LYS A 683 -15.96 -47.62 6.08
C LYS A 683 -17.05 -48.70 6.15
N LYS A 684 -17.23 -49.42 5.06
CA LYS A 684 -18.17 -50.54 4.91
C LYS A 684 -18.12 -51.51 6.09
N LEU A 685 -19.29 -51.79 6.64
CA LEU A 685 -19.49 -52.83 7.65
C LEU A 685 -19.45 -54.20 6.96
N THR A 686 -18.58 -55.08 7.43
CA THR A 686 -18.51 -56.46 6.93
C THR A 686 -19.66 -57.30 7.50
N PRO A 687 -20.22 -58.28 6.74
CA PRO A 687 -21.33 -59.12 7.20
C PRO A 687 -21.08 -59.92 8.50
N ARG A 688 -19.81 -60.03 8.93
CA ARG A 688 -19.37 -60.73 10.16
C ARG A 688 -19.16 -59.82 11.37
N ALA A 689 -19.47 -58.52 11.30
CA ALA A 689 -19.26 -57.61 12.43
C ALA A 689 -20.23 -57.91 13.59
N THR A 690 -19.69 -58.26 14.76
CA THR A 690 -20.45 -58.58 15.98
C THR A 690 -21.19 -57.39 16.60
N THR A 691 -20.86 -56.16 16.18
CA THR A 691 -21.46 -54.91 16.70
C THR A 691 -22.13 -54.14 15.57
N LYS A 692 -23.46 -54.05 15.59
CA LYS A 692 -24.26 -53.33 14.59
C LYS A 692 -24.47 -51.84 14.90
N VAL A 693 -23.84 -51.31 15.95
CA VAL A 693 -23.91 -49.90 16.33
C VAL A 693 -22.50 -49.30 16.32
N LEU A 694 -22.27 -48.33 15.45
CA LEU A 694 -21.02 -47.56 15.36
C LEU A 694 -21.14 -46.28 16.19
N SER A 695 -20.11 -45.96 16.96
CA SER A 695 -19.99 -44.68 17.68
C SER A 695 -19.10 -43.72 16.90
N ALA A 696 -19.57 -42.52 16.59
CA ALA A 696 -18.83 -41.52 15.84
C ALA A 696 -19.01 -40.11 16.44
N ASP A 697 -18.22 -39.76 17.44
CA ASP A 697 -18.30 -38.41 18.00
C ASP A 697 -17.63 -37.38 17.07
N LEU A 698 -18.24 -36.20 16.97
CA LEU A 698 -17.79 -35.13 16.09
C LEU A 698 -17.46 -33.89 16.92
N ASN A 699 -16.22 -33.45 16.89
CA ASN A 699 -15.83 -32.20 17.53
C ASN A 699 -15.82 -31.03 16.52
N MET A 700 -16.34 -29.87 16.89
CA MET A 700 -16.37 -28.68 16.02
C MET A 700 -15.67 -27.49 16.69
N LEU A 701 -14.98 -26.69 15.88
CA LEU A 701 -14.34 -25.43 16.27
C LEU A 701 -15.21 -24.24 15.87
N ARG A 702 -15.38 -23.24 16.73
CA ARG A 702 -16.15 -22.02 16.45
C ARG A 702 -15.23 -20.86 16.06
N VAL A 703 -15.70 -19.96 15.19
CA VAL A 703 -15.03 -18.68 14.96
C VAL A 703 -14.93 -17.90 16.27
N GLY A 704 -13.70 -17.46 16.59
CA GLY A 704 -13.37 -16.76 17.82
C GLY A 704 -12.87 -17.66 18.95
N ASP A 705 -12.92 -18.99 18.81
CA ASP A 705 -12.36 -19.90 19.81
C ASP A 705 -10.86 -19.69 19.97
N ILE A 706 -10.41 -19.59 21.22
CA ILE A 706 -9.00 -19.60 21.60
C ILE A 706 -8.72 -21.00 22.12
N VAL A 707 -7.87 -21.72 21.41
CA VAL A 707 -7.43 -23.06 21.78
C VAL A 707 -6.00 -22.96 22.25
N GLN A 708 -5.77 -23.46 23.47
CA GLN A 708 -4.45 -23.53 24.06
C GLN A 708 -3.74 -24.77 23.52
N LEU A 709 -2.49 -24.60 23.10
CA LEU A 709 -1.60 -25.72 22.81
C LEU A 709 -0.94 -26.16 24.11
N ASP A 710 -0.76 -27.46 24.30
CA ASP A 710 0.04 -27.97 25.40
C ASP A 710 1.46 -27.38 25.32
N ASN A 711 2.08 -27.14 26.48
CA ASN A 711 3.25 -26.26 26.64
C ASN A 711 4.29 -26.40 25.51
N ILE A 712 4.33 -25.39 24.63
CA ILE A 712 5.39 -25.21 23.64
C ILE A 712 6.58 -24.63 24.38
N TYR A 713 7.54 -25.49 24.71
CA TYR A 713 8.76 -25.07 25.39
C TYR A 713 9.65 -24.25 24.43
N TYR A 714 10.05 -23.07 24.90
CA TYR A 714 11.12 -22.26 24.33
C TYR A 714 12.23 -22.16 25.37
N ASP A 715 13.49 -22.34 24.95
CA ASP A 715 14.61 -22.05 25.85
C ASP A 715 14.69 -20.54 26.14
N LEU A 716 15.34 -20.18 27.25
CA LEU A 716 15.58 -18.77 27.61
C LEU A 716 16.26 -18.05 26.44
N ASP A 717 15.69 -16.92 26.05
CA ASP A 717 16.17 -16.05 24.97
C ASP A 717 16.18 -16.66 23.55
N LYS A 718 15.52 -17.80 23.35
CA LYS A 718 15.41 -18.45 22.03
C LYS A 718 13.97 -18.49 21.53
N TRP A 719 13.82 -18.39 20.22
CA TRP A 719 12.57 -18.61 19.48
C TRP A 719 12.59 -19.91 18.67
N THR A 720 13.69 -20.67 18.72
CA THR A 720 13.84 -21.97 18.06
C THR A 720 12.89 -22.99 18.67
N ILE A 721 12.14 -23.69 17.82
CA ILE A 721 11.17 -24.71 18.24
C ILE A 721 11.92 -25.99 18.62
N ARG A 722 11.72 -26.44 19.86
CA ARG A 722 12.28 -27.70 20.38
C ARG A 722 11.54 -28.91 19.82
N SER A 723 12.15 -30.10 19.92
CA SER A 723 11.56 -31.35 19.41
C SER A 723 10.28 -31.76 20.15
N ASP A 724 10.18 -31.47 21.45
CA ASP A 724 8.95 -31.67 22.24
C ASP A 724 7.82 -30.74 21.76
N ALA A 725 8.11 -29.45 21.56
CA ALA A 725 7.21 -28.45 21.01
C ALA A 725 6.73 -28.78 19.58
N SER A 726 7.61 -29.38 18.76
CA SER A 726 7.28 -29.76 17.38
C SER A 726 6.14 -30.79 17.31
N ARG A 727 6.04 -31.71 18.29
CA ARG A 727 4.96 -32.71 18.37
C ARG A 727 3.59 -32.07 18.62
N GLU A 728 3.56 -31.03 19.44
CA GLU A 728 2.32 -30.29 19.73
C GLU A 728 1.90 -29.42 18.55
N LEU A 729 2.86 -28.80 17.86
CA LEU A 729 2.61 -28.08 16.63
C LEU A 729 2.11 -28.99 15.50
N ASP A 730 2.54 -30.25 15.45
CA ASP A 730 2.04 -31.21 14.47
C ASP A 730 0.54 -31.52 14.67
N LYS A 731 0.00 -31.44 15.90
CA LYS A 731 -1.46 -31.52 16.14
C LYS A 731 -2.20 -30.34 15.51
N LEU A 732 -1.63 -29.14 15.59
CA LEU A 732 -2.16 -27.95 14.93
C LEU A 732 -2.07 -28.07 13.40
N VAL A 733 -0.97 -28.61 12.86
CA VAL A 733 -0.86 -28.92 11.42
C VAL A 733 -1.99 -29.85 10.99
N ALA A 734 -2.21 -30.96 11.69
CA ALA A 734 -3.28 -31.91 11.38
C ALA A 734 -4.66 -31.24 11.41
N THR A 735 -4.89 -30.32 12.36
CA THR A 735 -6.14 -29.55 12.48
C THR A 735 -6.32 -28.60 11.29
N MET A 736 -5.27 -27.86 10.92
CA MET A 736 -5.29 -26.93 9.77
C MET A 736 -5.36 -27.65 8.42
N GLN A 737 -4.89 -28.91 8.34
CA GLN A 737 -5.11 -29.77 7.18
C GLN A 737 -6.55 -30.29 7.14
N LYS A 738 -7.10 -30.68 8.29
CA LYS A 738 -8.50 -31.13 8.43
C LYS A 738 -9.51 -30.04 8.08
N TYR A 739 -9.20 -28.78 8.38
CA TYR A 739 -10.01 -27.61 8.01
C TYR A 739 -9.25 -26.73 7.01
N PRO A 740 -9.32 -26.97 5.69
CA PRO A 740 -8.50 -26.26 4.70
C PRO A 740 -8.74 -24.75 4.64
N LEU A 741 -9.91 -24.29 5.07
CA LEU A 741 -10.31 -22.88 5.12
C LEU A 741 -10.08 -22.23 6.49
N LEU A 742 -9.59 -23.00 7.48
CA LEU A 742 -9.26 -22.48 8.81
C LEU A 742 -8.13 -21.46 8.70
N THR A 743 -8.39 -20.24 9.17
CA THR A 743 -7.37 -19.21 9.38
C THR A 743 -7.23 -18.94 10.87
N VAL A 744 -5.99 -18.88 11.36
CA VAL A 744 -5.69 -18.76 12.79
C VAL A 744 -4.81 -17.55 13.09
N GLU A 745 -5.01 -16.94 14.25
CA GLU A 745 -4.06 -15.99 14.86
C GLU A 745 -3.22 -16.75 15.88
N LEU A 746 -1.90 -16.77 15.72
CA LEU A 746 -0.97 -17.37 16.67
C LEU A 746 -0.53 -16.32 17.67
N ARG A 747 -0.90 -16.55 18.93
CA ARG A 747 -0.77 -15.59 20.02
C ARG A 747 0.31 -16.09 20.96
N SER A 748 1.47 -15.45 20.95
CA SER A 748 2.58 -15.84 21.82
C SER A 748 2.74 -14.86 22.97
N HIS A 749 3.10 -15.40 24.14
CA HIS A 749 3.20 -14.67 25.40
C HIS A 749 4.57 -14.92 26.06
N THR A 750 4.99 -13.98 26.91
CA THR A 750 6.17 -14.12 27.79
C THR A 750 5.73 -14.18 29.25
N ASP A 751 6.66 -14.54 30.13
CA ASP A 751 6.49 -14.24 31.55
C ASP A 751 6.81 -12.75 31.81
N SER A 752 6.62 -12.32 33.06
CA SER A 752 6.81 -10.96 33.54
C SER A 752 8.27 -10.57 33.80
N ARG A 753 9.23 -11.47 33.57
CA ARG A 753 10.64 -11.18 33.86
C ARG A 753 11.24 -10.51 32.62
N GLY A 754 11.89 -9.37 32.83
CA GLY A 754 12.58 -8.62 31.78
C GLY A 754 11.87 -7.32 31.41
N ASP A 755 12.40 -6.65 30.38
CA ASP A 755 11.84 -5.40 29.89
C ASP A 755 10.57 -5.66 29.05
N ALA A 756 9.52 -4.87 29.27
CA ALA A 756 8.23 -5.05 28.60
C ALA A 756 8.30 -4.89 27.06
N VAL A 757 9.17 -3.99 26.56
CA VAL A 757 9.40 -3.79 25.13
C VAL A 757 10.14 -5.00 24.56
N TYR A 758 11.14 -5.51 25.29
CA TYR A 758 11.84 -6.74 24.94
C TYR A 758 10.90 -7.96 24.91
N ASN A 759 10.04 -8.11 25.91
CA ASN A 759 9.05 -9.18 26.00
C ASN A 759 8.04 -9.12 24.84
N ARG A 760 7.66 -7.91 24.41
CA ARG A 760 6.83 -7.70 23.21
C ARG A 760 7.55 -8.15 21.93
N TYR A 761 8.83 -7.83 21.78
CA TYR A 761 9.64 -8.30 20.66
C TYR A 761 9.82 -9.83 20.67
N LEU A 762 10.19 -10.40 21.82
CA LEU A 762 10.43 -11.83 21.99
C LEU A 762 9.20 -12.67 21.69
N SER A 763 8.03 -12.25 22.19
CA SER A 763 6.77 -12.93 21.86
C SER A 763 6.40 -12.84 20.38
N ALA A 764 6.71 -11.74 19.69
CA ALA A 764 6.49 -11.63 18.26
C ALA A 764 7.39 -12.60 17.47
N GLN A 765 8.66 -12.73 17.89
CA GLN A 765 9.58 -13.71 17.30
C GLN A 765 9.11 -15.16 17.52
N ARG A 766 8.60 -15.49 18.70
CA ARG A 766 7.98 -16.80 18.98
C ARG A 766 6.77 -17.07 18.09
N ALA A 767 5.88 -16.10 17.92
CA ALA A 767 4.73 -16.27 17.01
C ALA A 767 5.19 -16.50 15.55
N ASN A 768 6.23 -15.79 15.10
CA ASN A 768 6.81 -15.94 13.77
C ASN A 768 7.53 -17.28 13.56
N SER A 769 8.15 -17.84 14.61
CA SER A 769 8.79 -19.15 14.52
C SER A 769 7.75 -20.26 14.35
N VAL A 770 6.61 -20.17 15.04
CA VAL A 770 5.50 -21.11 14.86
C VAL A 770 4.91 -20.99 13.45
N VAL A 771 4.69 -19.78 12.93
CA VAL A 771 4.23 -19.59 11.54
C VAL A 771 5.21 -20.23 10.55
N SER A 772 6.52 -20.08 10.77
CA SER A 772 7.53 -20.65 9.89
C SER A 772 7.57 -22.17 9.96
N TYR A 773 7.35 -22.76 11.14
CA TYR A 773 7.23 -24.22 11.31
C TYR A 773 6.01 -24.78 10.60
N LEU A 774 4.82 -24.20 10.81
CA LEU A 774 3.59 -24.64 10.15
C LEU A 774 3.70 -24.50 8.62
N ALA A 775 4.36 -23.43 8.14
CA ALA A 775 4.65 -23.24 6.73
C ALA A 775 5.58 -24.33 6.16
N SER A 776 6.60 -24.76 6.92
CA SER A 776 7.48 -25.87 6.52
C SER A 776 6.73 -27.21 6.39
N LYS A 777 5.60 -27.37 7.10
CA LYS A 777 4.71 -28.54 7.04
C LYS A 777 3.60 -28.40 6.01
N GLY A 778 3.66 -27.39 5.13
CA GLY A 778 2.75 -27.22 4.00
C GLY A 778 1.52 -26.35 4.27
N ILE A 779 1.43 -25.67 5.42
CA ILE A 779 0.34 -24.72 5.70
C ILE A 779 0.65 -23.35 5.10
N SER A 780 -0.22 -22.83 4.25
CA SER A 780 -0.02 -21.51 3.63
C SER A 780 0.09 -20.39 4.68
N ARG A 781 1.14 -19.55 4.58
CA ARG A 781 1.35 -18.37 5.44
C ARG A 781 0.15 -17.42 5.46
N LYS A 782 -0.63 -17.35 4.37
CA LYS A 782 -1.85 -16.51 4.27
C LYS A 782 -2.96 -16.94 5.24
N ARG A 783 -2.89 -18.16 5.79
CA ARG A 783 -3.88 -18.71 6.74
C ARG A 783 -3.50 -18.44 8.20
N MET A 784 -2.41 -17.69 8.45
CA MET A 784 -1.86 -17.51 9.79
C MET A 784 -1.48 -16.05 10.01
N VAL A 785 -1.87 -15.50 11.16
CA VAL A 785 -1.47 -14.17 11.62
C VAL A 785 -0.62 -14.34 12.88
N ALA A 786 0.62 -13.87 12.90
CA ALA A 786 1.47 -13.90 14.10
C ALA A 786 1.24 -12.66 14.96
N ALA A 787 0.96 -12.85 16.25
CA ALA A 787 0.78 -11.77 17.21
C ALA A 787 1.58 -12.06 18.50
N GLY A 788 2.53 -11.16 18.81
CA GLY A 788 3.27 -11.17 20.07
C GLY A 788 2.59 -10.28 21.10
N TYR A 789 2.21 -10.85 22.25
CA TYR A 789 1.52 -10.12 23.32
C TYR A 789 2.46 -9.66 24.45
N GLY A 790 3.68 -10.18 24.50
CA GLY A 790 4.61 -9.97 25.61
C GLY A 790 4.00 -10.45 26.93
N GLU A 791 4.24 -9.69 27.99
CA GLU A 791 3.72 -9.95 29.33
C GLU A 791 2.33 -9.34 29.58
N SER A 792 1.69 -8.75 28.56
CA SER A 792 0.44 -8.00 28.75
C SER A 792 -0.79 -8.87 29.04
N VAL A 793 -0.68 -10.19 28.92
CA VAL A 793 -1.76 -11.16 29.15
C VAL A 793 -1.22 -12.40 29.89
N LEU A 794 -1.09 -12.27 31.21
CA LEU A 794 -0.67 -13.35 32.11
C LEU A 794 -1.85 -14.27 32.46
N LEU A 795 -1.59 -15.57 32.62
CA LEU A 795 -2.59 -16.55 33.09
C LEU A 795 -2.73 -16.59 34.61
N ASN A 796 -1.73 -16.09 35.32
CA ASN A 796 -1.67 -16.09 36.77
C ASN A 796 -1.27 -14.70 37.27
N ASN A 797 -1.18 -14.57 38.60
CA ASN A 797 -0.89 -13.30 39.27
C ASN A 797 0.61 -12.95 39.30
N CYS A 798 1.45 -13.59 38.49
CA CYS A 798 2.88 -13.35 38.45
C CYS A 798 3.22 -12.08 37.68
N THR A 799 2.73 -10.94 38.15
CA THR A 799 3.06 -9.61 37.61
C THR A 799 4.45 -9.18 38.07
N ASN A 800 4.93 -8.04 37.54
CA ASN A 800 6.16 -7.42 37.99
C ASN A 800 6.10 -7.23 39.53
N GLU A 801 7.21 -7.54 40.22
CA GLU A 801 7.36 -7.45 41.68
C GLU A 801 6.68 -8.55 42.52
N VAL A 802 5.97 -9.51 41.89
CA VAL A 802 5.44 -10.70 42.57
C VAL A 802 6.46 -11.85 42.46
N ASN A 803 6.88 -12.39 43.62
CA ASN A 803 7.79 -13.54 43.65
C ASN A 803 7.02 -14.82 43.30
N CYS A 804 7.27 -15.37 42.11
CA CYS A 804 6.63 -16.57 41.61
C CYS A 804 7.63 -17.71 41.41
N THR A 805 7.13 -18.94 41.49
CA THR A 805 7.92 -20.14 41.17
C THR A 805 8.23 -20.21 39.67
N GLU A 806 9.28 -20.95 39.30
CA GLU A 806 9.61 -21.15 37.88
C GLU A 806 8.46 -21.85 37.13
N ALA A 807 7.74 -22.76 37.79
CA ALA A 807 6.56 -23.42 37.22
C ALA A 807 5.44 -22.42 36.89
N GLU A 808 5.27 -21.36 37.70
CA GLU A 808 4.29 -20.32 37.46
C GLU A 808 4.69 -19.39 36.32
N HIS A 809 5.95 -18.97 36.25
CA HIS A 809 6.45 -18.22 35.10
C HIS A 809 6.36 -19.05 33.82
N GLN A 810 6.65 -20.36 33.90
CA GLN A 810 6.54 -21.28 32.78
C GLN A 810 5.13 -21.36 32.20
N ARG A 811 4.07 -21.25 33.03
CA ARG A 811 2.67 -21.21 32.54
C ARG A 811 2.38 -19.97 31.69
N ASN A 812 3.05 -18.84 31.94
CA ASN A 812 2.85 -17.63 31.15
C ASN A 812 3.57 -17.67 29.79
N ARG A 813 4.69 -18.42 29.70
CA ARG A 813 5.44 -18.64 28.45
C ARG A 813 4.75 -19.66 27.56
N ARG A 814 3.74 -19.20 26.82
CA ARG A 814 2.87 -20.07 26.00
C ARG A 814 2.57 -19.47 24.63
N THR A 815 2.10 -20.33 23.75
CA THR A 815 1.49 -19.95 22.47
C THR A 815 0.09 -20.54 22.40
N GLU A 816 -0.88 -19.69 22.10
CA GLU A 816 -2.29 -20.05 21.85
C GLU A 816 -2.60 -19.81 20.38
N PHE A 817 -3.67 -20.41 19.87
CA PHE A 817 -4.22 -20.01 18.57
C PHE A 817 -5.69 -19.61 18.69
N LYS A 818 -6.06 -18.56 17.98
CA LYS A 818 -7.44 -18.08 17.87
C LYS A 818 -7.98 -18.35 16.48
N VAL A 819 -9.17 -18.92 16.37
CA VAL A 819 -9.86 -19.15 15.09
C VAL A 819 -10.37 -17.80 14.58
N LEU A 820 -9.79 -17.28 13.48
CA LEU A 820 -10.23 -16.04 12.85
C LEU A 820 -11.35 -16.28 11.83
N SER A 821 -11.26 -17.38 11.10
CA SER A 821 -12.29 -17.84 10.19
C SER A 821 -12.20 -19.35 10.04
N ILE A 822 -13.34 -19.98 9.88
CA ILE A 822 -13.48 -21.41 9.63
C ILE A 822 -14.71 -21.56 8.73
N LYS A 823 -14.59 -22.31 7.64
CA LYS A 823 -15.70 -22.69 6.76
C LYS A 823 -15.65 -24.21 6.67
#